data_AF-A0A0V1DBP5-F1
#
_entry.id   AF-A0A0V1DBP5-F1
#
_cell.length_a   1.000
_cell.length_b   1.000
_cell.length_c   1.000
_cell.angle_alpha   90.00
_cell.angle_beta   90.00
_cell.angle_gamma   90.00
#
_symmetry.space_group_name_H-M   'P 1'
#
loop_
_entity.id
_entity.type
_entity.pdbx_description
1 polymer ?
#
loop_
_entity_poly.entity_id
_entity_poly.type
_entity_poly.pdbx_seq_one_letter_code
_entity_poly.pdbx_strand_id
1 'polypeptide(L)'
;MDSADTEYSLIKNNVINNGASVEITLRPEVILHLSDHFTRERVNGRNEHFQVYGALMGKQSGRFIEVIRSFPVTIGSIYKDEIFVGWYVITGLNYFNELDHQMHNVSMIVNENPIILRFNPFDNLTRVLPIEFYESNPAMTEFVLLSYSIVYQKNEMICIAHVSEQAVEKSNSTANNTLTRLNSQLNAVRLLMMRQKLVIDYLQAVASGTFPINHSILRKISAHINSLLSVKMEYIENDLYASEDDKNLLLSLQAMAKLSLETSSGLFNVENLNCSDGFSQLANDVHAECNRLCAEAQSTNRKRKMVEIFDDMSNKICSAECVRLLHPDPKIVNAADEAVYQLGVLIERLNTSTELYNIFRRSVEEGDILPLDEVDLRVGELLLADFEMSGVHLPELSRRKFVSFTEDLFRLGSEFMRCCDSPVRILTSDIAEPFAKYLTDVGDGFSELHTALLNYNDHRVRKFGYLTYFQPSKYQETKLKNLLHYRDAIATLVGYRSFADRAVQKLLLNNSSKVESFLKCTLDTVYDQAMKERSELAKFQDGRQPYVWDLPYLCYTAKDNLTQLSFSELVPFLNRQQVINNLSIMLNYLYGVQIVEAEINPGEVWHDSVTKWLVQNEQGSTLGVIYCDWIDRRGKVSDSHFTIQCGKQLSDGSYQQPVVVLSFRCRDRCSDKAYFTLSQLENFLHEMGHALHSIFGRTRYQHVSGTRCATDFAEVPSNLMENFMYNPKTLLMLTKQADGSSMPDETIEKICRSRNIFGALELVQQILMSLCDLKLHQQGAEIENTVEFCRSLYSDVGFECLMPEQTAWQHRFSHFIPYGSKYHIYLVAKAASSLLWRQSFEKDPLNRQQGDRWRRLQSFGGERSVADLLEEALGYCVSPSQLAHALRHQLDDTFS
;
A
#
# COMPACT_ATOMS: atom_id res chain seq x y z
N MET A 1 -11.44 -15.29 37.61
CA MET A 1 -10.71 -15.96 38.70
C MET A 1 -10.03 -14.86 39.50
N ASP A 2 -10.79 -14.25 40.40
CA ASP A 2 -10.25 -13.37 41.44
C ASP A 2 -10.25 -14.18 42.74
N SER A 3 -9.24 -13.91 43.56
CA SER A 3 -8.90 -14.53 44.86
C SER A 3 -8.24 -15.92 44.81
N ALA A 4 -6.92 -15.93 44.66
CA ALA A 4 -6.05 -16.94 45.27
C ALA A 4 -4.77 -16.24 45.75
N ASP A 5 -4.62 -16.11 47.07
CA ASP A 5 -3.44 -15.77 47.87
C ASP A 5 -2.18 -15.28 47.14
N THR A 6 -2.06 -13.96 46.93
CA THR A 6 -0.78 -13.32 46.58
C THR A 6 -0.01 -12.96 47.85
N GLU A 7 0.76 -13.90 48.37
CA GLU A 7 1.86 -13.63 49.30
C GLU A 7 2.98 -12.91 48.53
N TYR A 8 3.15 -11.61 48.75
CA TYR A 8 4.26 -10.83 48.19
C TYR A 8 5.47 -10.91 49.12
N SER A 9 6.61 -11.36 48.60
CA SER A 9 7.89 -11.32 49.32
C SER A 9 8.71 -10.10 48.87
N LEU A 10 9.55 -9.58 49.77
CA LEU A 10 10.28 -8.33 49.56
C LEU A 10 11.80 -8.54 49.73
N ILE A 11 12.58 -8.32 48.67
CA ILE A 11 14.06 -8.26 48.75
C ILE A 11 14.45 -6.79 48.86
N LYS A 12 15.21 -6.40 49.89
CA LYS A 12 15.83 -5.06 50.02
C LYS A 12 17.33 -5.14 49.78
N ASN A 13 17.86 -4.28 48.90
CA ASN A 13 19.29 -4.10 48.77
C ASN A 13 19.75 -2.98 49.74
N ASN A 14 20.44 -3.34 50.82
CA ASN A 14 20.84 -2.39 51.86
C ASN A 14 22.22 -1.79 51.53
N VAL A 15 22.23 -0.59 50.94
CA VAL A 15 23.43 0.28 50.91
C VAL A 15 23.25 1.40 51.94
N ILE A 16 24.30 1.69 52.71
CA ILE A 16 24.28 2.73 53.75
C ILE A 16 24.06 4.09 53.08
N ASN A 17 22.94 4.73 53.44
CA ASN A 17 22.34 5.84 52.73
C ASN A 17 22.88 7.17 53.26
N ASN A 18 23.81 7.81 52.55
CA ASN A 18 24.32 9.16 52.87
C ASN A 18 23.57 10.27 52.10
N GLY A 19 22.25 10.13 51.92
CA GLY A 19 21.38 11.25 51.49
C GLY A 19 20.43 10.99 50.31
N ALA A 20 20.05 9.75 49.98
CA ALA A 20 19.14 9.48 48.86
C ALA A 20 17.74 10.11 49.04
N SER A 21 17.21 10.67 47.94
CA SER A 21 15.96 11.41 47.95
C SER A 21 14.70 10.60 47.55
N VAL A 22 14.86 9.36 47.06
CA VAL A 22 13.80 8.54 46.45
C VAL A 22 13.84 7.06 46.90
N GLU A 23 12.67 6.44 47.10
CA GLU A 23 12.46 5.01 47.36
C GLU A 23 11.97 4.28 46.10
N ILE A 24 12.68 3.22 45.68
CA ILE A 24 12.41 2.50 44.43
C ILE A 24 11.84 1.09 44.71
N THR A 25 10.75 0.77 44.00
CA THR A 25 10.21 -0.59 43.89
C THR A 25 10.34 -1.10 42.46
N LEU A 26 11.00 -2.25 42.26
CA LEU A 26 11.23 -2.85 40.94
C LEU A 26 10.34 -4.09 40.75
N ARG A 27 9.58 -4.14 39.64
CA ARG A 27 8.78 -5.32 39.26
C ARG A 27 9.67 -6.40 38.62
N PRO A 28 9.44 -7.70 38.89
CA PRO A 28 10.28 -8.79 38.38
C PRO A 28 10.33 -8.90 36.86
N GLU A 29 9.26 -8.50 36.17
CA GLU A 29 9.17 -8.45 34.71
C GLU A 29 10.28 -7.59 34.07
N VAL A 30 10.66 -6.50 34.74
CA VAL A 30 11.72 -5.59 34.27
C VAL A 30 13.06 -6.31 34.25
N ILE A 31 13.35 -7.12 35.27
CA ILE A 31 14.59 -7.90 35.39
C ILE A 31 14.67 -8.95 34.27
N LEU A 32 13.54 -9.59 33.97
CA LEU A 32 13.43 -10.55 32.88
C LEU A 32 13.67 -9.91 31.52
N HIS A 33 13.08 -8.73 31.26
CA HIS A 33 13.30 -8.00 30.01
C HIS A 33 14.77 -7.57 29.85
N LEU A 34 15.44 -7.17 30.93
CA LEU A 34 16.88 -6.83 30.90
C LEU A 34 17.75 -8.05 30.57
N SER A 35 17.45 -9.21 31.19
CA SER A 35 18.14 -10.46 30.91
C SER A 35 17.90 -10.97 29.48
N ASP A 36 16.66 -10.88 28.97
CA ASP A 36 16.33 -11.20 27.59
C ASP A 36 17.04 -10.27 26.61
N HIS A 37 17.01 -8.96 26.86
CA HIS A 37 17.69 -7.97 26.03
C HIS A 37 19.21 -8.24 25.99
N PHE A 38 19.84 -8.50 27.13
CA PHE A 38 21.23 -8.94 27.18
C PHE A 38 21.48 -10.20 26.34
N THR A 39 20.62 -11.21 26.47
CA THR A 39 20.77 -12.49 25.77
C THR A 39 20.66 -12.33 24.26
N ARG A 40 19.68 -11.55 23.76
CA ARG A 40 19.50 -11.28 22.33
C ARG A 40 20.71 -10.55 21.74
N GLU A 41 21.18 -9.52 22.41
CA GLU A 41 22.33 -8.73 21.94
C GLU A 41 23.63 -9.55 21.98
N ARG A 42 23.81 -10.41 23.00
CA ARG A 42 24.94 -11.34 23.08
C ARG A 42 24.93 -12.38 21.95
N VAL A 43 23.76 -12.88 21.55
CA VAL A 43 23.61 -13.82 20.43
C VAL A 43 23.88 -13.12 19.08
N ASN A 44 23.55 -11.84 18.97
CA ASN A 44 23.66 -11.07 17.73
C ASN A 44 25.06 -10.46 17.46
N GLY A 45 25.98 -10.39 18.42
CA GLY A 45 27.28 -9.73 18.20
C GLY A 45 28.44 -10.13 19.14
N ARG A 46 29.62 -10.36 18.55
CA ARG A 46 30.93 -10.47 19.23
C ARG A 46 31.49 -9.07 19.49
N ASN A 47 31.04 -8.38 20.54
CA ASN A 47 31.67 -7.12 20.98
C ASN A 47 32.39 -7.32 22.31
N GLU A 48 33.69 -6.98 22.35
CA GLU A 48 34.48 -6.94 23.59
C GLU A 48 34.07 -5.78 24.52
N HIS A 49 33.22 -4.86 24.03
CA HIS A 49 32.69 -3.71 24.79
C HIS A 49 31.16 -3.70 24.67
N PHE A 50 30.47 -4.45 25.53
CA PHE A 50 29.02 -4.56 25.55
C PHE A 50 28.39 -3.38 26.32
N GLN A 51 27.68 -2.49 25.63
CA GLN A 51 26.88 -1.41 26.24
C GLN A 51 25.60 -1.17 25.45
N VAL A 52 24.44 -1.39 26.08
CA VAL A 52 23.13 -1.25 25.44
C VAL A 52 22.17 -0.49 26.34
N TYR A 53 21.36 0.40 25.75
CA TYR A 53 20.49 1.32 26.46
C TYR A 53 19.01 0.95 26.31
N GLY A 54 18.21 1.40 27.27
CA GLY A 54 16.76 1.35 27.15
C GLY A 54 16.05 2.27 28.13
N ALA A 55 14.72 2.33 28.01
CA ALA A 55 13.87 3.19 28.83
C ALA A 55 13.18 2.39 29.94
N LEU A 56 12.88 3.07 31.05
CA LEU A 56 12.14 2.56 32.19
C LEU A 56 10.81 3.29 32.31
N MET A 57 9.72 2.52 32.39
CA MET A 57 8.37 3.05 32.56
C MET A 57 7.82 2.62 33.91
N GLY A 58 7.08 3.53 34.55
CA GLY A 58 6.66 3.31 35.92
C GLY A 58 5.62 4.30 36.42
N LYS A 59 5.37 4.25 37.72
CA LYS A 59 4.55 5.23 38.44
C LYS A 59 5.43 5.96 39.43
N GLN A 60 5.22 7.26 39.56
CA GLN A 60 5.88 8.09 40.56
C GLN A 60 4.84 8.80 41.43
N SER A 61 4.99 8.67 42.75
CA SER A 61 4.18 9.38 43.73
C SER A 61 5.10 10.02 44.76
N GLY A 62 5.37 11.32 44.60
CA GLY A 62 6.37 12.04 45.39
C GLY A 62 7.76 11.40 45.26
N ARG A 63 8.29 10.93 46.39
CA ARG A 63 9.62 10.28 46.48
C ARG A 63 9.57 8.77 46.24
N PHE A 64 8.43 8.20 45.86
CA PHE A 64 8.29 6.76 45.61
C PHE A 64 8.20 6.51 44.10
N ILE A 65 9.07 5.66 43.57
CA ILE A 65 9.05 5.24 42.16
C ILE A 65 8.84 3.74 42.09
N GLU A 66 7.78 3.32 41.39
CA GLU A 66 7.54 1.92 41.02
C GLU A 66 7.90 1.73 39.55
N VAL A 67 8.93 0.93 39.27
CA VAL A 67 9.37 0.58 37.91
C VAL A 67 8.62 -0.66 37.45
N ILE A 68 7.80 -0.52 36.41
CA ILE A 68 6.85 -1.54 35.95
C ILE A 68 7.35 -2.22 34.69
N ARG A 69 7.95 -1.48 33.75
CA ARG A 69 8.39 -2.01 32.45
C ARG A 69 9.73 -1.44 32.00
N SER A 70 10.37 -2.16 31.09
CA SER A 70 11.55 -1.72 30.34
C SER A 70 11.45 -2.11 28.87
N PHE A 71 12.06 -1.30 27.99
CA PHE A 71 12.21 -1.62 26.56
C PHE A 71 13.51 -1.04 25.98
N PRO A 72 14.09 -1.65 24.93
CA PRO A 72 15.32 -1.16 24.27
C PRO A 72 15.12 0.21 23.62
N VAL A 73 16.12 1.09 23.70
CA VAL A 73 16.15 2.35 22.93
C VAL A 73 17.56 2.66 22.41
N THR A 74 17.65 3.44 21.34
CA THR A 74 18.91 3.99 20.85
C THR A 74 19.12 5.41 21.41
N ILE A 75 20.38 5.81 21.60
CA ILE A 75 20.73 7.16 22.03
C ILE A 75 20.06 8.18 21.11
N GLY A 76 19.29 9.13 21.67
CA GLY A 76 18.55 10.14 20.92
C GLY A 76 17.08 9.80 20.61
N SER A 77 16.57 8.64 21.04
CA SER A 77 15.18 8.23 20.81
C SER A 77 14.44 7.95 22.12
N ILE A 78 13.59 8.89 22.57
CA ILE A 78 12.66 8.68 23.69
C ILE A 78 11.25 9.09 23.25
N TYR A 79 10.30 8.16 23.36
CA TYR A 79 8.90 8.31 22.92
C TYR A 79 8.00 8.79 24.09
N LYS A 80 6.93 9.52 23.76
CA LYS A 80 6.18 10.39 24.71
C LYS A 80 4.90 9.80 25.34
N ASP A 81 4.67 8.50 25.22
CA ASP A 81 3.30 7.95 25.38
C ASP A 81 3.01 7.13 26.67
N GLU A 82 3.96 6.99 27.62
CA GLU A 82 3.70 6.52 29.01
C GLU A 82 4.59 7.32 30.01
N ILE A 83 4.36 7.22 31.33
CA ILE A 83 5.17 7.95 32.35
C ILE A 83 6.59 7.38 32.37
N PHE A 84 7.49 8.06 31.67
CA PHE A 84 8.93 7.80 31.66
C PHE A 84 9.51 8.14 33.03
N VAL A 85 10.05 7.15 33.74
CA VAL A 85 10.63 7.33 35.07
C VAL A 85 12.16 7.35 35.04
N GLY A 86 12.78 6.80 34.00
CA GLY A 86 14.23 6.72 33.90
C GLY A 86 14.71 5.90 32.71
N TRP A 87 16.00 5.58 32.69
CA TRP A 87 16.61 4.76 31.65
C TRP A 87 17.49 3.68 32.28
N TYR A 88 17.84 2.67 31.49
CA TYR A 88 18.75 1.62 31.90
C TYR A 88 19.91 1.46 30.94
N VAL A 89 21.01 0.92 31.46
CA VAL A 89 22.16 0.48 30.67
C VAL A 89 22.55 -0.92 31.10
N ILE A 90 22.77 -1.78 30.10
CA ILE A 90 23.40 -3.08 30.27
C ILE A 90 24.85 -2.93 29.88
N THR A 91 25.77 -3.06 30.84
CA THR A 91 27.19 -2.79 30.61
C THR A 91 28.09 -3.66 31.46
N GLY A 92 29.26 -4.04 30.93
CA GLY A 92 30.33 -4.65 31.71
C GLY A 92 31.20 -3.64 32.47
N LEU A 93 30.99 -2.34 32.26
CA LEU A 93 31.78 -1.28 32.89
C LEU A 93 31.28 -1.00 34.32
N ASN A 94 32.22 -0.81 35.26
CA ASN A 94 31.94 -0.46 36.65
C ASN A 94 31.90 1.05 36.92
N TYR A 95 31.90 1.87 35.87
CA TYR A 95 31.80 3.32 35.91
C TYR A 95 30.91 3.80 34.75
N PHE A 96 30.34 4.99 34.88
CA PHE A 96 29.59 5.64 33.80
C PHE A 96 30.53 6.41 32.88
N ASN A 97 30.39 6.22 31.57
CA ASN A 97 31.22 6.86 30.55
C ASN A 97 30.51 8.06 29.90
N GLU A 98 31.16 8.70 28.93
CA GLU A 98 30.61 9.89 28.27
C GLU A 98 29.26 9.63 27.57
N LEU A 99 29.05 8.43 27.00
CA LEU A 99 27.78 8.06 26.36
C LEU A 99 26.65 7.93 27.39
N ASP A 100 26.96 7.44 28.59
CA ASP A 100 25.99 7.39 29.69
C ASP A 100 25.55 8.78 30.13
N HIS A 101 26.47 9.75 30.18
CA HIS A 101 26.14 11.15 30.44
C HIS A 101 25.31 11.78 29.31
N GLN A 102 25.62 11.48 28.04
CA GLN A 102 24.81 11.93 26.90
C GLN A 102 23.38 11.36 26.96
N MET A 103 23.24 10.06 27.26
CA MET A 103 21.94 9.43 27.42
C MET A 103 21.14 10.03 28.58
N HIS A 104 21.81 10.33 29.71
CA HIS A 104 21.20 11.00 30.84
C HIS A 104 20.68 12.40 30.46
N ASN A 105 21.48 13.19 29.74
CA ASN A 105 21.10 14.53 29.29
C ASN A 105 19.89 14.51 28.33
N VAL A 106 19.81 13.54 27.42
CA VAL A 106 18.65 13.35 26.55
C VAL A 106 17.42 12.94 27.36
N SER A 107 17.61 12.08 28.37
CA SER A 107 16.53 11.62 29.25
C SER A 107 15.95 12.74 30.11
N MET A 108 16.78 13.72 30.49
CA MET A 108 16.35 14.92 31.23
C MET A 108 15.38 15.82 30.46
N ILE A 109 15.36 15.74 29.12
CA ILE A 109 14.36 16.46 28.29
C ILE A 109 12.94 15.94 28.57
N VAL A 110 12.82 14.68 29.00
CA VAL A 110 11.54 13.99 29.18
C VAL A 110 11.14 13.92 30.66
N ASN A 111 12.11 13.72 31.57
CA ASN A 111 11.89 13.73 33.02
C ASN A 111 13.05 14.47 33.69
N GLU A 112 12.76 15.54 34.44
CA GLU A 112 13.77 16.44 35.04
C GLU A 112 14.77 15.74 35.96
N ASN A 113 14.39 14.61 36.59
CA ASN A 113 15.27 13.81 37.44
C ASN A 113 15.08 12.31 37.13
N PRO A 114 15.60 11.81 36.00
CA PRO A 114 15.39 10.43 35.59
C PRO A 114 16.28 9.48 36.41
N ILE A 115 15.71 8.39 36.92
CA ILE A 115 16.52 7.35 37.57
C ILE A 115 17.31 6.54 36.53
N ILE A 116 18.44 6.00 36.96
CA ILE A 116 19.33 5.19 36.12
C ILE A 116 19.38 3.79 36.69
N LEU A 117 19.05 2.77 35.88
CA LEU A 117 19.24 1.36 36.25
C LEU A 117 20.46 0.80 35.52
N ARG A 118 21.49 0.44 36.26
CA ARG A 118 22.67 -0.24 35.71
C ARG A 118 22.54 -1.75 35.93
N PHE A 119 22.51 -2.51 34.84
CA PHE A 119 22.55 -3.97 34.86
C PHE A 119 23.95 -4.42 34.40
N ASN A 120 24.75 -4.97 35.30
CA ASN A 120 26.07 -5.50 34.96
C ASN A 120 26.09 -7.03 35.07
N PRO A 121 25.82 -7.77 33.97
CA PRO A 121 25.74 -9.22 34.00
C PRO A 121 27.08 -9.91 34.34
N PHE A 122 28.18 -9.14 34.45
CA PHE A 122 29.52 -9.62 34.77
C PHE A 122 30.00 -9.21 36.19
N ASP A 123 29.15 -8.56 36.98
CA ASP A 123 29.48 -8.15 38.35
C ASP A 123 29.53 -9.36 39.31
N ASN A 124 30.71 -9.60 39.93
CA ASN A 124 30.96 -10.68 40.87
C ASN A 124 30.78 -10.26 42.35
N LEU A 125 30.29 -9.04 42.61
CA LEU A 125 30.03 -8.58 43.98
C LEU A 125 28.94 -9.44 44.64
N THR A 126 29.02 -9.64 45.96
CA THR A 126 28.16 -10.51 46.81
C THR A 126 26.69 -10.07 46.91
N ARG A 127 26.09 -9.63 45.81
CA ARG A 127 24.75 -9.05 45.72
C ARG A 127 23.75 -10.11 45.29
N VAL A 128 22.50 -9.93 45.72
CA VAL A 128 21.40 -10.82 45.34
C VAL A 128 21.08 -10.70 43.85
N LEU A 129 21.27 -9.53 43.23
CA LEU A 129 21.08 -9.30 41.78
C LEU A 129 22.14 -8.32 41.25
N PRO A 130 22.54 -8.44 39.97
CA PRO A 130 23.52 -7.56 39.33
C PRO A 130 22.89 -6.23 38.85
N ILE A 131 22.06 -5.62 39.71
CA ILE A 131 21.30 -4.39 39.42
C ILE A 131 21.65 -3.33 40.45
N GLU A 132 21.90 -2.12 39.97
CA GLU A 132 22.03 -0.92 40.77
C GLU A 132 21.14 0.19 40.22
N PHE A 133 20.66 1.05 41.12
CA PHE A 133 19.95 2.27 40.76
C PHE A 133 20.76 3.49 41.14
N TYR A 134 20.67 4.55 40.33
CA TYR A 134 21.29 5.84 40.61
C TYR A 134 20.33 7.00 40.33
N GLU A 135 20.52 8.11 41.04
CA GLU A 135 20.01 9.45 40.69
C GLU A 135 21.16 10.38 40.36
N SER A 136 20.93 11.45 39.61
CA SER A 136 21.89 12.54 39.46
C SER A 136 21.91 13.42 40.70
N ASN A 137 23.09 13.89 41.11
CA ASN A 137 23.19 14.88 42.17
C ASN A 137 22.58 16.23 41.73
N PRO A 138 22.21 17.15 42.65
CA PRO A 138 21.62 18.45 42.30
C PRO A 138 22.51 19.35 41.42
N ALA A 139 23.81 19.09 41.39
CA ALA A 139 24.77 19.78 40.52
C ALA A 139 24.90 19.13 39.13
N MET A 140 24.24 17.99 38.89
CA MET A 140 24.27 17.17 37.67
C MET A 140 25.69 16.70 37.25
N THR A 141 26.62 16.61 38.21
CA THR A 141 28.03 16.25 37.97
C THR A 141 28.35 14.80 38.30
N GLU A 142 27.57 14.14 39.15
CA GLU A 142 27.84 12.77 39.63
C GLU A 142 26.53 11.97 39.79
N PHE A 143 26.63 10.64 39.65
CA PHE A 143 25.53 9.71 39.86
C PHE A 143 25.62 9.08 41.26
N VAL A 144 24.57 9.27 42.06
CA VAL A 144 24.45 8.84 43.46
C VAL A 144 23.67 7.53 43.53
N LEU A 145 24.21 6.52 44.21
CA LEU A 145 23.63 5.18 44.32
C LEU A 145 22.37 5.16 45.21
N LEU A 146 21.32 4.48 44.77
CA LEU A 146 20.01 4.37 45.41
C LEU A 146 19.73 2.97 45.94
N SER A 147 18.95 2.90 47.03
CA SER A 147 18.37 1.66 47.52
C SER A 147 17.08 1.32 46.75
N TYR A 148 16.85 0.04 46.49
CA TYR A 148 15.63 -0.46 45.88
C TYR A 148 15.09 -1.70 46.59
N SER A 149 13.80 -1.95 46.39
CA SER A 149 13.13 -3.17 46.81
C SER A 149 12.49 -3.89 45.61
N ILE A 150 12.39 -5.21 45.68
CA ILE A 150 11.67 -6.01 44.68
C ILE A 150 10.45 -6.63 45.35
N VAL A 151 9.29 -6.38 44.76
CA VAL A 151 8.02 -6.98 45.16
C VAL A 151 7.69 -8.07 44.15
N TYR A 152 7.60 -9.32 44.60
CA TYR A 152 7.37 -10.46 43.71
C TYR A 152 6.39 -11.47 44.29
N GLN A 153 5.71 -12.18 43.38
CA GLN A 153 4.87 -13.33 43.70
C GLN A 153 5.70 -14.63 43.73
N LYS A 154 5.18 -15.66 44.42
CA LYS A 154 5.89 -16.95 44.61
C LYS A 154 6.30 -17.64 43.30
N ASN A 155 5.54 -17.45 42.22
CA ASN A 155 5.83 -17.94 40.87
C ASN A 155 6.90 -17.12 40.12
N GLU A 156 7.14 -15.87 40.52
CA GLU A 156 8.18 -14.98 39.96
C GLU A 156 9.54 -15.15 40.67
N MET A 157 9.54 -15.76 41.86
CA MET A 157 10.75 -16.05 42.66
C MET A 157 11.78 -16.87 41.88
N ILE A 158 11.34 -17.86 41.10
CA ILE A 158 12.22 -18.76 40.34
C ILE A 158 12.91 -17.99 39.20
N CYS A 159 12.21 -17.04 38.57
CA CYS A 159 12.76 -16.17 37.55
C CYS A 159 13.82 -15.22 38.10
N ILE A 160 13.56 -14.63 39.28
CA ILE A 160 14.52 -13.78 39.98
C ILE A 160 15.76 -14.61 40.37
N ALA A 161 15.57 -15.82 40.91
CA ALA A 161 16.66 -16.73 41.24
C ALA A 161 17.52 -17.11 40.02
N HIS A 162 16.90 -17.32 38.86
CA HIS A 162 17.63 -17.61 37.62
C HIS A 162 18.55 -16.46 37.20
N VAL A 163 18.07 -15.21 37.27
CA VAL A 163 18.88 -14.03 36.92
C VAL A 163 19.97 -13.77 37.96
N SER A 164 19.70 -14.04 39.24
CA SER A 164 20.71 -14.03 40.31
C SER A 164 21.81 -15.07 40.08
N GLU A 165 21.48 -16.28 39.61
CA GLU A 165 22.42 -17.38 39.40
C GLU A 165 23.28 -17.22 38.14
N GLN A 166 22.76 -16.58 37.08
CA GLN A 166 23.56 -16.22 35.89
C GLN A 166 24.74 -15.29 36.22
N ALA A 167 24.64 -14.48 37.27
CA ALA A 167 25.71 -13.57 37.71
C ALA A 167 26.83 -14.28 38.52
N VAL A 168 26.58 -15.49 39.05
CA VAL A 168 27.49 -16.18 40.00
C VAL A 168 28.40 -17.22 39.31
N GLU A 169 28.38 -17.32 37.98
CA GLU A 169 29.04 -18.38 37.18
C GLU A 169 30.59 -18.46 37.27
N LYS A 170 31.28 -17.72 38.15
CA LYS A 170 32.75 -17.78 38.29
C LYS A 170 33.33 -18.15 39.66
N SER A 171 32.57 -18.73 40.60
CA SER A 171 33.20 -19.31 41.82
C SER A 171 32.74 -20.73 42.19
N ASN A 172 33.59 -21.71 41.83
CA ASN A 172 33.87 -23.01 42.46
C ASN A 172 32.72 -23.92 42.96
N SER A 173 32.40 -24.94 42.17
CA SER A 173 32.40 -26.40 42.49
C SER A 173 31.36 -27.14 41.64
N THR A 174 31.83 -28.09 40.83
CA THR A 174 31.16 -28.60 39.61
C THR A 174 30.05 -29.64 39.85
N ALA A 175 29.79 -30.05 41.09
CA ALA A 175 28.82 -31.11 41.38
C ALA A 175 27.46 -30.59 41.89
N ASN A 176 27.44 -29.62 42.82
CA ASN A 176 26.18 -29.06 43.34
C ASN A 176 25.50 -28.10 42.34
N ASN A 177 26.27 -27.43 41.47
CA ASN A 177 25.72 -26.51 40.48
C ASN A 177 24.96 -27.22 39.36
N THR A 178 25.36 -28.44 38.97
CA THR A 178 24.70 -29.17 37.88
C THR A 178 23.33 -29.71 38.31
N LEU A 179 23.23 -30.28 39.52
CA LEU A 179 21.95 -30.78 40.06
C LEU A 179 20.96 -29.62 40.32
N THR A 180 21.47 -28.49 40.81
CA THR A 180 20.65 -27.30 41.08
C THR A 180 20.21 -26.63 39.77
N ARG A 181 21.07 -26.59 38.74
CA ARG A 181 20.74 -26.16 37.37
C ARG A 181 19.70 -27.06 36.71
N LEU A 182 19.85 -28.38 36.85
CA LEU A 182 18.87 -29.33 36.31
C LEU A 182 17.53 -29.20 37.03
N ASN A 183 17.51 -28.95 38.34
CA ASN A 183 16.27 -28.70 39.08
C ASN A 183 15.60 -27.38 38.71
N SER A 184 16.36 -26.30 38.48
CA SER A 184 15.78 -25.03 38.05
C SER A 184 15.23 -25.11 36.62
N GLN A 185 15.95 -25.78 35.71
CA GLN A 185 15.48 -26.08 34.36
C GLN A 185 14.23 -26.98 34.38
N LEU A 186 14.23 -28.05 35.19
CA LEU A 186 13.07 -28.94 35.34
C LEU A 186 11.85 -28.19 35.88
N ASN A 187 12.04 -27.28 36.83
CA ASN A 187 10.94 -26.48 37.39
C ASN A 187 10.43 -25.42 36.39
N ALA A 188 11.31 -24.81 35.58
CA ALA A 188 10.92 -23.91 34.50
C ALA A 188 10.12 -24.64 33.41
N VAL A 189 10.57 -25.85 33.03
CA VAL A 189 9.85 -26.74 32.11
C VAL A 189 8.49 -27.14 32.68
N ARG A 190 8.41 -27.52 33.97
CA ARG A 190 7.13 -27.83 34.63
C ARG A 190 6.16 -26.64 34.65
N LEU A 191 6.65 -25.44 34.92
CA LEU A 191 5.84 -24.21 34.88
C LEU A 191 5.35 -23.89 33.46
N LEU A 192 6.20 -24.08 32.45
CA LEU A 192 5.82 -23.94 31.06
C LEU A 192 4.75 -24.96 30.68
N MET A 193 4.93 -26.22 31.05
CA MET A 193 3.93 -27.29 30.83
C MET A 193 2.60 -26.98 31.52
N MET A 194 2.62 -26.46 32.75
CA MET A 194 1.38 -26.04 33.44
C MET A 194 0.67 -24.89 32.73
N ARG A 195 1.41 -23.89 32.23
CA ARG A 195 0.84 -22.76 31.49
C ARG A 195 0.30 -23.19 30.12
N GLN A 196 1.02 -24.06 29.42
CA GLN A 196 0.55 -24.66 28.16
C GLN A 196 -0.71 -25.50 28.39
N LYS A 197 -0.74 -26.32 29.44
CA LYS A 197 -1.93 -27.07 29.83
C LYS A 197 -3.12 -26.15 30.10
N LEU A 198 -2.92 -25.02 30.76
CA LEU A 198 -3.98 -24.06 31.04
C LEU A 198 -4.54 -23.39 29.75
N VAL A 199 -3.68 -23.12 28.77
CA VAL A 199 -4.10 -22.66 27.43
C VAL A 199 -4.87 -23.75 26.69
N ILE A 200 -4.40 -25.01 26.74
CA ILE A 200 -5.08 -26.16 26.13
C ILE A 200 -6.45 -26.39 26.77
N ASP A 201 -6.52 -26.40 28.11
CA ASP A 201 -7.76 -26.59 28.87
C ASP A 201 -8.76 -25.46 28.56
N TYR A 202 -8.28 -24.21 28.42
CA TYR A 202 -9.10 -23.08 27.97
C TYR A 202 -9.64 -23.26 26.55
N LEU A 203 -8.78 -23.63 25.59
CA LEU A 203 -9.18 -23.88 24.20
C LEU A 203 -10.18 -25.04 24.10
N GLN A 204 -9.97 -26.11 24.85
CA GLN A 204 -10.89 -27.25 24.93
C GLN A 204 -12.24 -26.86 25.52
N ALA A 205 -12.25 -26.05 26.60
CA ALA A 205 -13.47 -25.57 27.22
C ALA A 205 -14.25 -24.57 26.33
N VAL A 206 -13.55 -23.76 25.52
CA VAL A 206 -14.18 -22.91 24.50
C VAL A 206 -14.74 -23.77 23.36
N ALA A 207 -13.98 -24.76 22.88
CA ALA A 207 -14.40 -25.67 21.80
C ALA A 207 -15.58 -26.58 22.20
N SER A 208 -15.67 -26.98 23.47
CA SER A 208 -16.81 -27.73 24.02
C SER A 208 -18.02 -26.87 24.37
N GLY A 209 -17.97 -25.56 24.11
CA GLY A 209 -19.04 -24.61 24.45
C GLY A 209 -19.22 -24.37 25.95
N THR A 210 -18.28 -24.81 26.78
CA THR A 210 -18.30 -24.64 28.24
C THR A 210 -17.90 -23.22 28.65
N PHE A 211 -17.09 -22.54 27.85
CA PHE A 211 -16.82 -21.10 27.96
C PHE A 211 -17.25 -20.33 26.72
N PRO A 212 -17.71 -19.07 26.86
CA PRO A 212 -17.97 -18.19 25.74
C PRO A 212 -16.67 -17.84 25.00
N ILE A 213 -16.76 -17.72 23.68
CA ILE A 213 -15.64 -17.37 22.81
C ILE A 213 -15.15 -15.96 23.13
N ASN A 214 -13.85 -15.80 23.40
CA ASN A 214 -13.20 -14.50 23.56
C ASN A 214 -12.11 -14.32 22.48
N HIS A 215 -12.46 -13.61 21.40
CA HIS A 215 -11.60 -13.43 20.24
C HIS A 215 -10.29 -12.68 20.55
N SER A 216 -10.26 -11.84 21.58
CA SER A 216 -9.02 -11.15 22.00
C SER A 216 -8.01 -12.15 22.58
N ILE A 217 -8.48 -13.08 23.41
CA ILE A 217 -7.64 -14.13 24.01
C ILE A 217 -7.17 -15.12 22.92
N LEU A 218 -8.06 -15.52 22.01
CA LEU A 218 -7.72 -16.42 20.90
C LEU A 218 -6.67 -15.81 19.95
N ARG A 219 -6.78 -14.52 19.60
CA ARG A 219 -5.77 -13.81 18.82
C ARG A 219 -4.41 -13.75 19.53
N LYS A 220 -4.40 -13.51 20.85
CA LYS A 220 -3.16 -13.51 21.64
C LYS A 220 -2.52 -14.89 21.70
N ILE A 221 -3.30 -15.94 21.88
CA ILE A 221 -2.83 -17.34 21.85
C ILE A 221 -2.24 -17.65 20.47
N SER A 222 -2.94 -17.30 19.39
CA SER A 222 -2.49 -17.50 18.01
C SER A 222 -1.19 -16.75 17.71
N ALA A 223 -1.10 -15.46 18.06
CA ALA A 223 0.11 -14.66 17.87
C ALA A 223 1.31 -15.24 18.65
N HIS A 224 1.09 -15.75 19.86
CA HIS A 224 2.13 -16.36 20.68
C HIS A 224 2.59 -17.72 20.11
N ILE A 225 1.67 -18.52 19.56
CA ILE A 225 2.00 -19.76 18.85
C ILE A 225 2.81 -19.45 17.59
N ASN A 226 2.41 -18.43 16.84
CA ASN A 226 3.10 -18.02 15.60
C ASN A 226 4.49 -17.43 15.86
N SER A 227 4.70 -16.74 16.99
CA SER A 227 6.03 -16.21 17.33
C SER A 227 7.05 -17.31 17.71
N LEU A 228 6.58 -18.47 18.17
CA LEU A 228 7.43 -19.61 18.50
C LEU A 228 8.05 -20.28 17.25
N LEU A 229 7.50 -20.04 16.05
CA LEU A 229 7.93 -20.65 14.79
C LEU A 229 9.17 -19.97 14.15
N SER A 230 9.85 -19.06 14.85
CA SER A 230 10.92 -18.22 14.28
C SER A 230 12.37 -18.72 14.47
N VAL A 231 12.58 -19.94 14.98
CA VAL A 231 13.94 -20.49 15.13
C VAL A 231 14.45 -21.02 13.78
N LYS A 232 15.44 -20.34 13.19
CA LYS A 232 16.17 -20.82 12.00
C LYS A 232 16.97 -22.08 12.34
N MET A 233 16.69 -23.18 11.63
CA MET A 233 17.33 -24.50 11.85
C MET A 233 18.84 -24.54 11.57
N GLU A 234 19.41 -23.57 10.85
CA GLU A 234 20.85 -23.55 10.52
C GLU A 234 21.78 -23.32 11.73
N TYR A 235 21.25 -22.96 12.90
CA TYR A 235 22.04 -22.84 14.14
C TYR A 235 21.96 -24.09 15.05
N ILE A 236 21.28 -25.16 14.62
CA ILE A 236 21.00 -26.35 15.45
C ILE A 236 21.75 -27.57 14.94
N GLU A 237 23.03 -27.42 14.60
CA GLU A 237 23.87 -28.57 14.26
C GLU A 237 25.15 -28.71 15.08
N ASN A 238 25.37 -27.90 16.11
CA ASN A 238 26.45 -28.16 17.05
C ASN A 238 25.99 -27.93 18.51
N ASP A 239 25.99 -29.03 19.29
CA ASP A 239 26.08 -29.11 20.76
C ASP A 239 24.83 -29.15 21.68
N LEU A 240 23.61 -29.44 21.22
CA LEU A 240 22.46 -29.48 22.17
C LEU A 240 21.49 -30.65 21.96
N TYR A 241 21.87 -31.87 22.38
CA TYR A 241 20.88 -32.91 22.73
C TYR A 241 21.38 -33.77 23.90
N ALA A 242 20.78 -33.63 25.08
CA ALA A 242 21.12 -34.41 26.26
C ALA A 242 20.00 -35.34 26.76
N SER A 243 18.76 -35.24 26.26
CA SER A 243 17.67 -36.16 26.66
C SER A 243 16.60 -36.39 25.58
N GLU A 244 15.81 -37.45 25.80
CA GLU A 244 14.71 -37.91 24.95
C GLU A 244 13.48 -36.96 24.98
N ASP A 245 13.39 -36.10 26.01
CA ASP A 245 12.31 -35.12 26.18
C ASP A 245 12.45 -33.91 25.25
N ASP A 246 13.69 -33.46 24.97
CA ASP A 246 13.95 -32.40 23.99
C ASP A 246 13.54 -32.83 22.58
N LYS A 247 13.72 -34.12 22.28
CA LYS A 247 13.31 -34.74 21.02
C LYS A 247 11.79 -34.84 20.91
N ASN A 248 11.09 -35.17 22.00
CA ASN A 248 9.63 -35.23 22.05
C ASN A 248 8.98 -33.84 21.97
N LEU A 249 9.58 -32.81 22.57
CA LEU A 249 9.14 -31.43 22.45
C LEU A 249 9.28 -30.94 21.00
N LEU A 250 10.42 -31.23 20.36
CA LEU A 250 10.66 -30.87 18.95
C LEU A 250 9.72 -31.64 18.01
N LEU A 251 9.47 -32.94 18.25
CA LEU A 251 8.51 -33.74 17.50
C LEU A 251 7.07 -33.24 17.68
N SER A 252 6.71 -32.77 18.87
CA SER A 252 5.39 -32.17 19.15
C SER A 252 5.23 -30.80 18.49
N LEU A 253 6.27 -29.97 18.51
CA LEU A 253 6.33 -28.70 17.78
C LEU A 253 6.31 -28.93 16.26
N GLN A 254 7.00 -29.94 15.75
CA GLN A 254 6.92 -30.37 14.35
C GLN A 254 5.53 -30.87 14.00
N ALA A 255 4.90 -31.70 14.84
CA ALA A 255 3.55 -32.20 14.61
C ALA A 255 2.52 -31.04 14.64
N MET A 256 2.67 -30.08 15.55
CA MET A 256 1.82 -28.87 15.61
C MET A 256 2.06 -27.92 14.44
N ALA A 257 3.31 -27.72 14.02
CA ALA A 257 3.65 -26.95 12.83
C ALA A 257 3.11 -27.62 11.56
N LYS A 258 3.19 -28.96 11.49
CA LYS A 258 2.65 -29.76 10.39
C LYS A 258 1.12 -29.75 10.37
N LEU A 259 0.46 -29.83 11.53
CA LEU A 259 -0.99 -29.63 11.68
C LEU A 259 -1.44 -28.20 11.31
N SER A 260 -0.60 -27.19 11.55
CA SER A 260 -0.84 -25.81 11.13
C SER A 260 -0.59 -25.58 9.63
N LEU A 261 0.28 -26.38 9.00
CA LEU A 261 0.53 -26.38 7.56
C LEU A 261 -0.53 -27.20 6.79
N GLU A 262 -1.09 -28.25 7.41
CA GLU A 262 -2.14 -29.11 6.84
C GLU A 262 -3.53 -28.43 6.77
N THR A 263 -3.65 -27.16 7.20
CA THR A 263 -4.91 -26.38 7.15
C THR A 263 -4.74 -25.00 6.50
N SER A 264 -3.69 -24.78 5.69
CA SER A 264 -3.58 -23.56 4.90
C SER A 264 -4.56 -23.57 3.72
N SER A 265 -5.43 -22.57 3.65
CA SER A 265 -6.33 -22.39 2.50
C SER A 265 -5.62 -21.86 1.25
N GLY A 266 -4.35 -21.42 1.39
CA GLY A 266 -3.57 -20.76 0.33
C GLY A 266 -4.10 -19.37 -0.01
N LEU A 267 -3.27 -18.55 -0.67
CA LEU A 267 -3.61 -17.15 -0.98
C LEU A 267 -4.94 -17.06 -1.75
N PHE A 268 -5.83 -16.18 -1.30
CA PHE A 268 -7.18 -15.98 -1.84
C PHE A 268 -8.09 -17.23 -1.75
N ASN A 269 -7.77 -18.20 -0.88
CA ASN A 269 -8.34 -19.55 -0.82
C ASN A 269 -8.03 -20.42 -2.05
N VAL A 270 -6.91 -20.15 -2.73
CA VAL A 270 -6.39 -21.03 -3.77
C VAL A 270 -5.39 -21.98 -3.10
N GLU A 271 -5.82 -23.22 -2.86
CA GLU A 271 -5.05 -24.22 -2.10
C GLU A 271 -3.60 -24.39 -2.58
N ASN A 272 -3.38 -24.32 -3.90
CA ASN A 272 -2.05 -24.43 -4.49
C ASN A 272 -1.13 -23.26 -4.12
N LEU A 273 -1.64 -22.09 -3.77
CA LEU A 273 -0.85 -20.89 -3.45
C LEU A 273 -0.50 -20.79 -1.96
N ASN A 274 -0.09 -21.89 -1.34
CA ASN A 274 0.37 -21.95 0.06
C ASN A 274 1.90 -21.86 0.21
N CYS A 275 2.65 -22.02 -0.88
CA CYS A 275 4.11 -21.95 -0.91
C CYS A 275 4.62 -21.52 -2.31
N SER A 276 5.94 -21.32 -2.43
CA SER A 276 6.58 -20.89 -3.69
C SER A 276 6.34 -21.87 -4.85
N ASP A 277 6.37 -23.18 -4.59
CA ASP A 277 6.27 -24.20 -5.62
C ASP A 277 4.86 -24.24 -6.26
N GLY A 278 3.87 -23.81 -5.48
CA GLY A 278 2.49 -23.63 -5.89
C GLY A 278 2.27 -22.77 -7.13
N PHE A 279 3.08 -21.73 -7.30
CA PHE A 279 2.99 -20.82 -8.45
C PHE A 279 3.42 -21.50 -9.75
N SER A 280 4.43 -22.37 -9.69
CA SER A 280 4.85 -23.15 -10.85
C SER A 280 3.79 -24.19 -11.22
N GLN A 281 3.16 -24.82 -10.22
CA GLN A 281 2.06 -25.75 -10.47
C GLN A 281 0.85 -25.05 -11.10
N LEU A 282 0.47 -23.87 -10.59
CA LEU A 282 -0.58 -23.04 -11.17
C LEU A 282 -0.32 -22.74 -12.65
N ALA A 283 0.90 -22.31 -12.99
CA ALA A 283 1.27 -22.04 -14.38
C ALA A 283 1.13 -23.30 -15.26
N ASN A 284 1.61 -24.45 -14.78
CA ASN A 284 1.50 -25.73 -15.49
C ASN A 284 0.03 -26.16 -15.72
N ASP A 285 -0.81 -26.01 -14.70
CA ASP A 285 -2.24 -26.34 -14.78
C ASP A 285 -2.96 -25.45 -15.79
N VAL A 286 -2.66 -24.15 -15.80
CA VAL A 286 -3.19 -23.20 -16.79
C VAL A 286 -2.72 -23.57 -18.19
N HIS A 287 -1.44 -23.91 -18.37
CA HIS A 287 -0.91 -24.38 -19.65
C HIS A 287 -1.66 -25.63 -20.16
N ALA A 288 -1.85 -26.62 -19.29
CA ALA A 288 -2.55 -27.87 -19.64
C ALA A 288 -4.00 -27.59 -20.07
N GLU A 289 -4.70 -26.74 -19.34
CA GLU A 289 -6.09 -26.40 -19.63
C GLU A 289 -6.23 -25.56 -20.90
N CYS A 290 -5.36 -24.58 -21.12
CA CYS A 290 -5.33 -23.81 -22.37
C CYS A 290 -5.06 -24.73 -23.58
N ASN A 291 -4.17 -25.71 -23.46
CA ASN A 291 -3.94 -26.70 -24.53
C ASN A 291 -5.20 -27.54 -24.82
N ARG A 292 -5.93 -27.96 -23.77
CA ARG A 292 -7.21 -28.67 -23.91
C ARG A 292 -8.25 -27.83 -24.63
N LEU A 293 -8.39 -26.56 -24.26
CA LEU A 293 -9.31 -25.61 -24.89
C LEU A 293 -8.92 -25.32 -26.35
N CYS A 294 -7.62 -25.26 -26.67
CA CYS A 294 -7.15 -25.10 -28.05
C CYS A 294 -7.55 -26.29 -28.91
N ALA A 295 -7.36 -27.50 -28.39
CA ALA A 295 -7.79 -28.72 -29.08
C ALA A 295 -9.32 -28.76 -29.29
N GLU A 296 -10.11 -28.25 -28.34
CA GLU A 296 -11.55 -28.11 -28.50
C GLU A 296 -11.92 -27.09 -29.59
N ALA A 297 -11.25 -25.92 -29.60
CA ALA A 297 -11.46 -24.88 -30.62
C ALA A 297 -11.19 -25.39 -32.05
N GLN A 298 -10.16 -26.24 -32.21
CA GLN A 298 -9.79 -26.85 -33.49
C GLN A 298 -10.66 -28.05 -33.87
N SER A 299 -11.45 -28.59 -32.95
CA SER A 299 -12.24 -29.79 -33.17
C SER A 299 -13.48 -29.52 -34.04
N THR A 300 -13.70 -30.36 -35.05
CA THR A 300 -14.94 -30.36 -35.84
C THR A 300 -16.16 -30.81 -35.03
N ASN A 301 -15.96 -31.42 -33.87
CA ASN A 301 -17.02 -31.92 -32.97
C ASN A 301 -17.26 -30.99 -31.76
N ARG A 302 -16.79 -29.74 -31.83
CA ARG A 302 -17.05 -28.70 -30.84
C ARG A 302 -18.57 -28.55 -30.58
N LYS A 303 -18.94 -28.27 -29.33
CA LYS A 303 -20.36 -28.12 -28.91
C LYS A 303 -20.71 -26.75 -28.32
N ARG A 304 -19.70 -25.96 -27.97
CA ARG A 304 -19.82 -24.62 -27.34
C ARG A 304 -19.50 -23.55 -28.36
N LYS A 305 -19.94 -22.31 -28.19
CA LYS A 305 -19.58 -21.18 -29.06
C LYS A 305 -18.07 -20.92 -28.99
N MET A 306 -17.47 -20.42 -30.06
CA MET A 306 -16.02 -20.20 -30.06
C MET A 306 -15.63 -19.12 -29.06
N VAL A 307 -16.43 -18.06 -28.93
CA VAL A 307 -16.23 -16.99 -27.93
C VAL A 307 -16.20 -17.52 -26.49
N GLU A 308 -17.01 -18.52 -26.14
CA GLU A 308 -17.01 -19.15 -24.81
C GLU A 308 -15.67 -19.86 -24.54
N ILE A 309 -15.13 -20.56 -25.54
CA ILE A 309 -13.86 -21.28 -25.42
C ILE A 309 -12.70 -20.30 -25.21
N PHE A 310 -12.66 -19.21 -25.97
CA PHE A 310 -11.60 -18.20 -25.86
C PHE A 310 -11.72 -17.37 -24.57
N ASP A 311 -12.94 -17.06 -24.12
CA ASP A 311 -13.15 -16.44 -22.81
C ASP A 311 -12.69 -17.36 -21.66
N ASP A 312 -12.93 -18.67 -21.75
CA ASP A 312 -12.43 -19.64 -20.78
C ASP A 312 -10.90 -19.72 -20.76
N MET A 313 -10.23 -19.60 -21.91
CA MET A 313 -8.76 -19.49 -21.95
C MET A 313 -8.30 -18.24 -21.19
N SER A 314 -8.91 -17.08 -21.45
CA SER A 314 -8.61 -15.84 -20.73
C SER A 314 -8.85 -15.99 -19.22
N ASN A 315 -9.94 -16.66 -18.82
CA ASN A 315 -10.29 -16.95 -17.43
C ASN A 315 -9.19 -17.68 -16.67
N LYS A 316 -8.52 -18.64 -17.31
CA LYS A 316 -7.45 -19.41 -16.64
C LYS A 316 -6.17 -18.62 -16.42
N ILE A 317 -5.87 -17.67 -17.30
CA ILE A 317 -4.59 -16.96 -17.31
C ILE A 317 -4.53 -15.83 -16.27
N CYS A 318 -5.66 -15.44 -15.67
CA CYS A 318 -5.76 -14.24 -14.83
C CYS A 318 -5.43 -14.49 -13.35
N SER A 319 -4.19 -14.82 -13.02
CA SER A 319 -3.77 -15.03 -11.63
C SER A 319 -2.30 -14.67 -11.38
N ALA A 320 -1.96 -14.42 -10.11
CA ALA A 320 -0.62 -14.14 -9.55
C ALA A 320 0.02 -12.75 -9.70
N GLU A 321 -0.44 -11.85 -10.60
CA GLU A 321 0.19 -10.52 -10.77
C GLU A 321 0.19 -9.66 -9.49
N CYS A 322 -0.92 -9.67 -8.75
CA CYS A 322 -1.03 -8.93 -7.48
C CYS A 322 0.00 -9.42 -6.43
N VAL A 323 0.32 -10.72 -6.43
CA VAL A 323 1.22 -11.32 -5.43
C VAL A 323 2.65 -10.80 -5.58
N ARG A 324 3.18 -10.73 -6.81
CA ARG A 324 4.55 -10.18 -7.03
C ARG A 324 4.68 -8.71 -6.65
N LEU A 325 3.58 -7.95 -6.67
CA LEU A 325 3.56 -6.51 -6.37
C LEU A 325 3.31 -6.19 -4.90
N LEU A 326 2.78 -7.15 -4.13
CA LEU A 326 2.36 -6.93 -2.74
C LEU A 326 3.05 -7.86 -1.73
N HIS A 327 3.40 -9.09 -2.07
CA HIS A 327 3.83 -10.06 -1.07
C HIS A 327 5.14 -9.62 -0.36
N PRO A 328 5.24 -9.71 0.98
CA PRO A 328 6.43 -9.26 1.71
C PRO A 328 7.63 -10.22 1.60
N ASP A 329 7.40 -11.52 1.40
CA ASP A 329 8.45 -12.53 1.22
C ASP A 329 9.01 -12.51 -0.21
N PRO A 330 10.30 -12.19 -0.42
CA PRO A 330 10.94 -12.22 -1.73
C PRO A 330 10.91 -13.57 -2.44
N LYS A 331 10.86 -14.70 -1.71
CA LYS A 331 10.77 -16.03 -2.34
C LYS A 331 9.44 -16.22 -3.06
N ILE A 332 8.35 -15.81 -2.41
CA ILE A 332 7.01 -15.84 -3.01
C ILE A 332 6.91 -14.83 -4.15
N VAL A 333 7.49 -13.62 -4.00
CA VAL A 333 7.55 -12.63 -5.07
C VAL A 333 8.25 -13.20 -6.31
N ASN A 334 9.44 -13.78 -6.15
CA ASN A 334 10.19 -14.36 -7.27
C ASN A 334 9.43 -15.53 -7.93
N ALA A 335 8.75 -16.38 -7.14
CA ALA A 335 7.96 -17.48 -7.67
C ALA A 335 6.72 -16.97 -8.45
N ALA A 336 6.07 -15.92 -7.94
CA ALA A 336 4.97 -15.26 -8.64
C ALA A 336 5.45 -14.56 -9.92
N ASP A 337 6.62 -13.91 -9.89
CA ASP A 337 7.24 -13.31 -11.07
C ASP A 337 7.52 -14.35 -12.17
N GLU A 338 8.09 -15.50 -11.81
CA GLU A 338 8.34 -16.59 -12.75
C GLU A 338 7.04 -17.15 -13.33
N ALA A 339 6.01 -17.37 -12.51
CA ALA A 339 4.71 -17.85 -12.99
C ALA A 339 4.05 -16.83 -13.94
N VAL A 340 4.08 -15.54 -13.61
CA VAL A 340 3.58 -14.47 -14.48
C VAL A 340 4.37 -14.43 -15.80
N TYR A 341 5.68 -14.66 -15.77
CA TYR A 341 6.50 -14.75 -16.97
C TYR A 341 6.09 -15.94 -17.86
N GLN A 342 5.95 -17.14 -17.30
CA GLN A 342 5.50 -18.34 -18.04
C GLN A 342 4.11 -18.14 -18.66
N LEU A 343 3.18 -17.57 -17.89
CA LEU A 343 1.85 -17.24 -18.39
C LEU A 343 1.89 -16.16 -19.49
N GLY A 344 2.79 -15.18 -19.40
CA GLY A 344 3.03 -14.20 -20.45
C GLY A 344 3.49 -14.85 -21.76
N VAL A 345 4.42 -15.81 -21.69
CA VAL A 345 4.86 -16.60 -22.87
C VAL A 345 3.69 -17.39 -23.47
N LEU A 346 2.82 -17.97 -22.62
CA LEU A 346 1.61 -18.65 -23.08
C LEU A 346 0.66 -17.72 -23.83
N ILE A 347 0.35 -16.55 -23.26
CA ILE A 347 -0.51 -15.54 -23.87
C ILE A 347 0.01 -15.17 -25.26
N GLU A 348 1.31 -14.86 -25.38
CA GLU A 348 1.86 -14.47 -26.67
C GLU A 348 1.84 -15.59 -27.70
N ARG A 349 2.12 -16.83 -27.28
CA ARG A 349 1.98 -18.00 -28.15
C ARG A 349 0.55 -18.15 -28.66
N LEU A 350 -0.45 -17.93 -27.81
CA LEU A 350 -1.86 -17.99 -28.19
C LEU A 350 -2.22 -16.86 -29.15
N ASN A 351 -1.90 -15.62 -28.82
CA ASN A 351 -2.22 -14.42 -29.61
C ASN A 351 -1.55 -14.41 -30.99
N THR A 352 -0.36 -15.01 -31.12
CA THR A 352 0.37 -15.07 -32.40
C THR A 352 0.03 -16.32 -33.24
N SER A 353 -0.85 -17.20 -32.75
CA SER A 353 -1.28 -18.39 -33.49
C SER A 353 -2.19 -18.02 -34.66
N THR A 354 -1.65 -18.09 -35.88
CA THR A 354 -2.40 -17.79 -37.11
C THR A 354 -3.56 -18.77 -37.33
N GLU A 355 -3.39 -20.02 -36.91
CA GLU A 355 -4.46 -21.02 -37.01
C GLU A 355 -5.63 -20.67 -36.10
N LEU A 356 -5.36 -20.39 -34.81
CA LEU A 356 -6.38 -20.01 -33.83
C LEU A 356 -7.09 -18.71 -34.25
N TYR A 357 -6.33 -17.72 -34.71
CA TYR A 357 -6.88 -16.49 -35.25
C TYR A 357 -7.83 -16.76 -36.42
N ASN A 358 -7.42 -17.57 -37.40
CA ASN A 358 -8.23 -17.83 -38.59
C ASN A 358 -9.50 -18.65 -38.30
N ILE A 359 -9.49 -19.56 -37.32
CA ILE A 359 -10.71 -20.28 -36.93
C ILE A 359 -11.65 -19.38 -36.12
N PHE A 360 -11.10 -18.52 -35.25
CA PHE A 360 -11.88 -17.61 -34.42
C PHE A 360 -12.53 -16.53 -35.28
N ARG A 361 -11.75 -15.91 -36.17
CA ARG A 361 -12.21 -14.91 -37.13
C ARG A 361 -13.34 -15.42 -38.00
N ARG A 362 -13.23 -16.64 -38.55
CA ARG A 362 -14.32 -17.25 -39.33
C ARG A 362 -15.59 -17.43 -38.51
N SER A 363 -15.48 -17.87 -37.25
CA SER A 363 -16.64 -17.99 -36.35
C SER A 363 -17.35 -16.65 -36.14
N VAL A 364 -16.59 -15.56 -35.97
CA VAL A 364 -17.15 -14.21 -35.72
C VAL A 364 -17.68 -13.56 -37.01
N GLU A 365 -16.94 -13.63 -38.12
CA GLU A 365 -17.27 -12.92 -39.38
C GLU A 365 -18.22 -13.70 -40.29
N GLU A 366 -18.08 -15.03 -40.36
CA GLU A 366 -18.83 -15.90 -41.28
C GLU A 366 -19.94 -16.69 -40.57
N GLY A 367 -19.92 -16.72 -39.24
CA GLY A 367 -20.89 -17.42 -38.39
C GLY A 367 -20.31 -18.63 -37.66
N ASP A 368 -20.81 -18.87 -36.44
CA ASP A 368 -20.42 -19.98 -35.59
C ASP A 368 -21.39 -21.20 -35.77
N ILE A 369 -21.02 -22.37 -35.26
CA ILE A 369 -21.87 -23.58 -35.27
C ILE A 369 -23.14 -23.40 -34.41
N LEU A 370 -23.11 -22.44 -33.48
CA LEU A 370 -24.25 -21.99 -32.69
C LEU A 370 -24.51 -20.50 -33.00
N PRO A 371 -25.77 -20.02 -32.95
CA PRO A 371 -26.06 -18.62 -33.19
C PRO A 371 -25.37 -17.71 -32.16
N LEU A 372 -24.74 -16.65 -32.66
CA LEU A 372 -24.14 -15.59 -31.86
C LEU A 372 -25.15 -14.45 -31.67
N ASP A 373 -25.32 -13.99 -30.43
CA ASP A 373 -26.07 -12.77 -30.13
C ASP A 373 -25.16 -11.53 -30.12
N GLU A 374 -25.73 -10.36 -29.82
CA GLU A 374 -24.99 -9.08 -29.81
C GLU A 374 -23.82 -9.06 -28.81
N VAL A 375 -23.98 -9.71 -27.65
CA VAL A 375 -22.93 -9.79 -26.63
C VAL A 375 -21.81 -10.70 -27.12
N ASP A 376 -22.15 -11.84 -27.72
CA ASP A 376 -21.18 -12.78 -28.28
C ASP A 376 -20.34 -12.13 -29.39
N LEU A 377 -20.99 -11.41 -30.32
CA LEU A 377 -20.33 -10.72 -31.43
C LEU A 377 -19.37 -9.66 -30.92
N ARG A 378 -19.82 -8.84 -29.98
CA ARG A 378 -18.98 -7.80 -29.39
C ARG A 378 -17.75 -8.36 -28.69
N VAL A 379 -17.93 -9.38 -27.83
CA VAL A 379 -16.79 -10.01 -27.15
C VAL A 379 -15.87 -10.68 -28.18
N GLY A 380 -16.42 -11.27 -29.23
CA GLY A 380 -15.68 -11.76 -30.39
C GLY A 380 -14.82 -10.68 -31.07
N GLU A 381 -15.38 -9.51 -31.34
CA GLU A 381 -14.67 -8.36 -31.92
C GLU A 381 -13.56 -7.81 -31.01
N LEU A 382 -13.80 -7.79 -29.69
CA LEU A 382 -12.78 -7.37 -28.72
C LEU A 382 -11.60 -8.34 -28.69
N LEU A 383 -11.88 -9.65 -28.58
CA LEU A 383 -10.86 -10.70 -28.62
C LEU A 383 -10.12 -10.73 -29.96
N LEU A 384 -10.81 -10.55 -31.09
CA LEU A 384 -10.17 -10.46 -32.40
C LEU A 384 -9.21 -9.27 -32.48
N ALA A 385 -9.60 -8.12 -31.94
CA ALA A 385 -8.70 -6.99 -31.91
C ALA A 385 -7.46 -7.28 -31.05
N ASP A 386 -7.56 -8.03 -29.96
CA ASP A 386 -6.40 -8.44 -29.15
C ASP A 386 -5.45 -9.34 -29.95
N PHE A 387 -5.99 -10.28 -30.74
CA PHE A 387 -5.21 -11.02 -31.73
C PHE A 387 -4.50 -10.07 -32.70
N GLU A 388 -5.23 -9.12 -33.27
CA GLU A 388 -4.69 -8.20 -34.26
C GLU A 388 -3.68 -7.21 -33.69
N MET A 389 -3.78 -6.90 -32.39
CA MET A 389 -2.78 -6.12 -31.66
C MET A 389 -1.42 -6.82 -31.58
N SER A 390 -1.36 -8.16 -31.72
CA SER A 390 -0.10 -8.91 -31.84
C SER A 390 0.45 -8.96 -33.28
N GLY A 391 -0.27 -8.38 -34.25
CA GLY A 391 0.11 -8.39 -35.66
C GLY A 391 -0.12 -9.74 -36.35
N VAL A 392 -0.88 -10.67 -35.76
CA VAL A 392 -1.11 -12.03 -36.30
C VAL A 392 -1.68 -12.04 -37.73
N HIS A 393 -2.53 -11.05 -38.03
CA HIS A 393 -3.23 -10.88 -39.31
C HIS A 393 -2.31 -10.38 -40.45
N LEU A 394 -1.12 -9.89 -40.11
CA LEU A 394 -0.20 -9.32 -41.09
C LEU A 394 0.44 -10.41 -41.96
N PRO A 395 0.75 -10.10 -43.24
CA PRO A 395 1.58 -10.97 -44.08
C PRO A 395 2.93 -11.26 -43.42
N GLU A 396 3.51 -12.42 -43.69
CA GLU A 396 4.69 -12.93 -42.97
C GLU A 396 5.85 -11.93 -42.84
N LEU A 397 6.18 -11.19 -43.91
CA LEU A 397 7.24 -10.19 -43.89
C LEU A 397 6.89 -8.98 -43.00
N SER A 398 5.66 -8.49 -43.06
CA SER A 398 5.18 -7.39 -42.23
C SER A 398 5.05 -7.82 -40.77
N ARG A 399 4.58 -9.05 -40.53
CA ARG A 399 4.50 -9.64 -39.19
C ARG A 399 5.87 -9.79 -38.54
N ARG A 400 6.88 -10.25 -39.28
CA ARG A 400 8.27 -10.31 -38.78
C ARG A 400 8.79 -8.94 -38.34
N LYS A 401 8.52 -7.89 -39.12
CA LYS A 401 8.87 -6.51 -38.74
C LYS A 401 8.09 -6.05 -37.51
N PHE A 402 6.78 -6.32 -37.47
CA PHE A 402 5.92 -5.99 -36.35
C PHE A 402 6.41 -6.59 -35.04
N VAL A 403 6.72 -7.90 -35.05
CA VAL A 403 7.26 -8.61 -33.87
C VAL A 403 8.58 -8.00 -33.44
N SER A 404 9.52 -7.80 -34.37
CA SER A 404 10.82 -7.18 -34.06
C SER A 404 10.69 -5.80 -33.44
N PHE A 405 9.80 -4.95 -33.98
CA PHE A 405 9.55 -3.61 -33.41
C PHE A 405 8.87 -3.67 -32.04
N THR A 406 8.02 -4.67 -31.81
CA THR A 406 7.33 -4.85 -30.53
C THR A 406 8.28 -5.33 -29.44
N GLU A 407 9.20 -6.24 -29.76
CA GLU A 407 10.29 -6.67 -28.85
C GLU A 407 11.18 -5.49 -28.45
N ASP A 408 11.58 -4.67 -29.44
CA ASP A 408 12.36 -3.45 -29.18
C ASP A 408 11.58 -2.45 -28.31
N LEU A 409 10.29 -2.25 -28.61
CA LEU A 409 9.42 -1.36 -27.85
C LEU A 409 9.26 -1.83 -26.40
N PHE A 410 9.10 -3.13 -26.15
CA PHE A 410 8.98 -3.68 -24.81
C PHE A 410 10.25 -3.45 -23.98
N ARG A 411 11.42 -3.77 -24.56
CA ARG A 411 12.72 -3.51 -23.92
C ARG A 411 12.92 -2.03 -23.62
N LEU A 412 12.67 -1.16 -24.61
CA LEU A 412 12.80 0.28 -24.45
C LEU A 412 11.85 0.83 -23.39
N GLY A 413 10.60 0.35 -23.37
CA GLY A 413 9.60 0.77 -22.38
C GLY A 413 10.00 0.40 -20.96
N SER A 414 10.46 -0.83 -20.74
CA SER A 414 10.97 -1.28 -19.43
C SER A 414 12.16 -0.44 -18.95
N GLU A 415 13.13 -0.21 -19.83
CA GLU A 415 14.30 0.63 -19.52
C GLU A 415 13.91 2.08 -19.22
N PHE A 416 12.98 2.65 -20.01
CA PHE A 416 12.49 4.01 -19.82
C PHE A 416 11.80 4.16 -18.45
N MET A 417 10.87 3.24 -18.10
CA MET A 417 10.17 3.28 -16.81
C MET A 417 11.13 3.20 -15.62
N ARG A 418 12.13 2.29 -15.68
CA ARG A 418 13.12 2.16 -14.61
C ARG A 418 13.87 3.47 -14.34
N CYS A 419 14.09 4.25 -15.39
CA CYS A 419 14.78 5.53 -15.30
C CYS A 419 13.87 6.71 -14.88
N CYS A 420 12.54 6.59 -14.97
CA CYS A 420 11.61 7.67 -14.61
C CYS A 420 11.73 8.11 -13.14
N ASP A 421 11.87 7.14 -12.24
CA ASP A 421 11.98 7.37 -10.79
C ASP A 421 13.42 7.29 -10.27
N SER A 422 14.40 7.18 -11.17
CA SER A 422 15.80 7.08 -10.78
C SER A 422 16.30 8.41 -10.18
N PRO A 423 17.05 8.39 -9.06
CA PRO A 423 17.65 9.58 -8.48
C PRO A 423 18.58 10.30 -9.46
N VAL A 424 18.70 11.62 -9.33
CA VAL A 424 19.67 12.40 -10.11
C VAL A 424 21.01 12.43 -9.38
N ARG A 425 22.05 11.92 -10.03
CA ARG A 425 23.44 12.03 -9.56
C ARG A 425 24.07 13.36 -9.96
N ILE A 426 24.74 13.99 -9.01
CA ILE A 426 25.43 15.28 -9.15
C ILE A 426 26.81 15.15 -8.52
N LEU A 427 27.82 15.81 -9.09
CA LEU A 427 29.12 15.94 -8.45
C LEU A 427 28.97 16.76 -7.16
N THR A 428 29.47 16.25 -6.05
CA THR A 428 29.37 16.92 -4.75
C THR A 428 30.04 18.31 -4.76
N SER A 429 31.09 18.48 -5.59
CA SER A 429 31.75 19.78 -5.82
C SER A 429 30.85 20.84 -6.45
N ASP A 430 29.84 20.42 -7.19
CA ASP A 430 28.98 21.31 -7.98
C ASP A 430 27.73 21.75 -7.18
N ILE A 431 27.54 21.19 -5.99
CA ILE A 431 26.43 21.50 -5.11
C ILE A 431 26.79 22.75 -4.28
N ALA A 432 26.12 23.86 -4.56
CA ALA A 432 26.24 25.05 -3.73
C ALA A 432 25.53 24.87 -2.38
N GLU A 433 26.12 25.36 -1.29
CA GLU A 433 25.41 25.57 -0.03
C GLU A 433 24.27 26.60 -0.23
N PRO A 434 23.09 26.44 0.39
CA PRO A 434 22.71 25.49 1.45
C PRO A 434 22.06 24.19 0.94
N PHE A 435 22.27 23.80 -0.32
CA PHE A 435 21.49 22.73 -0.94
C PHE A 435 21.99 21.32 -0.60
N ALA A 436 23.26 21.16 -0.22
CA ALA A 436 23.89 19.87 0.07
C ALA A 436 23.09 18.99 1.05
N LYS A 437 22.48 19.60 2.07
CA LYS A 437 21.65 18.91 3.08
C LYS A 437 20.38 18.23 2.54
N TYR A 438 19.95 18.53 1.31
CA TYR A 438 18.78 17.92 0.68
C TYR A 438 19.13 16.73 -0.23
N LEU A 439 20.42 16.42 -0.36
CA LEU A 439 20.93 15.31 -1.15
C LEU A 439 21.48 14.22 -0.24
N THR A 440 21.47 13.00 -0.75
CA THR A 440 22.12 11.86 -0.11
C THR A 440 23.54 11.75 -0.64
N ASP A 441 24.56 11.82 0.23
CA ASP A 441 25.93 11.47 -0.16
C ASP A 441 26.00 9.97 -0.43
N VAL A 442 26.44 9.61 -1.64
CA VAL A 442 26.55 8.21 -2.09
C VAL A 442 28.01 7.77 -2.25
N GLY A 443 28.97 8.60 -1.82
CA GLY A 443 30.40 8.34 -1.97
C GLY A 443 30.94 8.69 -3.36
N ASP A 444 32.24 8.46 -3.56
CA ASP A 444 32.97 8.70 -4.81
C ASP A 444 32.88 10.15 -5.36
N GLY A 445 32.58 11.12 -4.50
CA GLY A 445 32.40 12.52 -4.89
C GLY A 445 31.06 12.82 -5.57
N PHE A 446 30.06 11.97 -5.37
CA PHE A 446 28.71 12.16 -5.89
C PHE A 446 27.66 12.25 -4.78
N SER A 447 26.60 13.00 -5.06
CA SER A 447 25.40 13.02 -4.23
C SER A 447 24.16 12.82 -5.10
N GLU A 448 23.11 12.24 -4.52
CA GLU A 448 21.87 11.90 -5.20
C GLU A 448 20.69 12.75 -4.71
N LEU A 449 19.93 13.28 -5.67
CA LEU A 449 18.64 13.92 -5.42
C LEU A 449 17.50 12.95 -5.80
N HIS A 450 16.70 12.55 -4.82
CA HIS A 450 15.63 11.57 -4.99
C HIS A 450 14.27 12.16 -5.37
N THR A 451 14.04 13.46 -5.14
CA THR A 451 12.74 14.11 -5.42
C THR A 451 12.94 15.56 -5.88
N ALA A 452 11.90 16.16 -6.46
CA ALA A 452 11.94 17.55 -6.94
C ALA A 452 11.82 18.63 -5.83
N LEU A 453 11.73 18.25 -4.54
CA LEU A 453 11.68 19.17 -3.40
C LEU A 453 10.55 20.23 -3.45
N LEU A 454 9.39 19.87 -3.99
CA LEU A 454 8.30 20.82 -4.29
C LEU A 454 7.57 21.37 -3.06
N ASN A 455 7.69 20.71 -1.91
CA ASN A 455 6.91 21.03 -0.70
C ASN A 455 7.66 21.93 0.29
N TYR A 456 8.86 22.41 -0.05
CA TYR A 456 9.67 23.25 0.84
C TYR A 456 9.24 24.73 0.79
N ASN A 457 9.35 25.43 1.92
CA ASN A 457 9.00 26.84 2.02
C ASN A 457 9.93 27.78 1.24
N ASP A 458 11.23 27.49 1.21
CA ASP A 458 12.21 28.28 0.48
C ASP A 458 12.08 28.03 -1.03
N HIS A 459 11.70 29.06 -1.77
CA HIS A 459 11.57 29.00 -3.23
C HIS A 459 12.85 28.56 -3.93
N ARG A 460 14.03 28.90 -3.37
CA ARG A 460 15.32 28.55 -3.96
C ARG A 460 15.54 27.04 -3.91
N VAL A 461 15.07 26.39 -2.85
CA VAL A 461 15.12 24.94 -2.69
C VAL A 461 14.17 24.27 -3.68
N ARG A 462 12.93 24.76 -3.82
CA ARG A 462 11.97 24.23 -4.81
C ARG A 462 12.50 24.37 -6.24
N LYS A 463 13.03 25.55 -6.59
CA LYS A 463 13.63 25.82 -7.89
C LYS A 463 14.84 24.91 -8.16
N PHE A 464 15.76 24.81 -7.21
CA PHE A 464 16.92 23.92 -7.30
C PHE A 464 16.49 22.47 -7.50
N GLY A 465 15.58 21.97 -6.64
CA GLY A 465 15.09 20.60 -6.70
C GLY A 465 14.43 20.27 -8.03
N TYR A 466 13.55 21.15 -8.54
CA TYR A 466 12.85 20.91 -9.80
C TYR A 466 13.78 20.95 -11.01
N LEU A 467 14.61 22.01 -11.15
CA LEU A 467 15.52 22.14 -12.29
C LEU A 467 16.52 20.97 -12.35
N THR A 468 16.99 20.54 -11.18
CA THR A 468 17.91 19.41 -11.06
C THR A 468 17.21 18.09 -11.35
N TYR A 469 16.04 17.84 -10.74
CA TYR A 469 15.33 16.57 -10.87
C TYR A 469 14.86 16.34 -12.31
N PHE A 470 14.33 17.38 -12.95
CA PHE A 470 13.81 17.34 -14.33
C PHE A 470 14.81 17.82 -15.38
N GLN A 471 16.11 17.85 -15.09
CA GLN A 471 17.11 18.23 -16.10
C GLN A 471 17.05 17.31 -17.34
N PRO A 472 17.26 17.84 -18.56
CA PRO A 472 17.30 17.03 -19.78
C PRO A 472 18.36 15.93 -19.71
N SER A 473 17.93 14.70 -20.00
CA SER A 473 18.80 13.53 -20.07
C SER A 473 18.89 13.09 -21.52
N LYS A 474 20.10 13.12 -22.09
CA LYS A 474 20.35 12.63 -23.45
C LYS A 474 19.99 11.15 -23.60
N TYR A 475 20.16 10.37 -22.52
CA TYR A 475 19.79 8.97 -22.49
C TYR A 475 18.28 8.78 -22.62
N GLN A 476 17.49 9.46 -21.77
CA GLN A 476 16.03 9.36 -21.84
C GLN A 476 15.44 9.97 -23.12
N GLU A 477 16.00 11.08 -23.62
CA GLU A 477 15.62 11.68 -24.91
C GLU A 477 15.74 10.65 -26.04
N THR A 478 16.89 9.95 -26.10
CA THR A 478 17.13 8.93 -27.13
C THR A 478 16.13 7.78 -27.02
N LYS A 479 15.84 7.31 -25.79
CA LYS A 479 14.87 6.23 -25.55
C LYS A 479 13.46 6.64 -25.93
N LEU A 480 13.03 7.84 -25.55
CA LEU A 480 11.71 8.36 -25.88
C LEU A 480 11.54 8.53 -27.40
N LYS A 481 12.53 9.10 -28.10
CA LYS A 481 12.49 9.21 -29.56
C LYS A 481 12.39 7.86 -30.26
N ASN A 482 13.19 6.88 -29.83
CA ASN A 482 13.13 5.53 -30.40
C ASN A 482 11.76 4.87 -30.11
N LEU A 483 11.23 5.05 -28.91
CA LEU A 483 9.90 4.57 -28.56
C LEU A 483 8.81 5.17 -29.46
N LEU A 484 8.84 6.47 -29.70
CA LEU A 484 7.91 7.16 -30.62
C LEU A 484 8.05 6.63 -32.05
N HIS A 485 9.29 6.44 -32.52
CA HIS A 485 9.57 5.87 -33.84
C HIS A 485 9.00 4.46 -34.01
N TYR A 486 9.25 3.55 -33.07
CA TYR A 486 8.73 2.19 -33.16
C TYR A 486 7.21 2.15 -33.07
N ARG A 487 6.60 2.98 -32.23
CA ARG A 487 5.14 3.09 -32.13
C ARG A 487 4.50 3.55 -33.44
N ASP A 488 5.10 4.54 -34.08
CA ASP A 488 4.67 5.06 -35.37
C ASP A 488 4.83 4.02 -36.49
N ALA A 489 5.98 3.32 -36.54
CA ALA A 489 6.23 2.24 -37.48
C ALA A 489 5.22 1.09 -37.31
N ILE A 490 4.93 0.69 -36.07
CA ILE A 490 3.93 -0.33 -35.76
C ILE A 490 2.53 0.11 -36.21
N ALA A 491 2.14 1.35 -35.91
CA ALA A 491 0.83 1.88 -36.30
C ALA A 491 0.66 1.93 -37.83
N THR A 492 1.70 2.34 -38.55
CA THR A 492 1.73 2.34 -40.01
C THR A 492 1.60 0.92 -40.58
N LEU A 493 2.30 -0.06 -39.99
CA LEU A 493 2.24 -1.46 -40.44
C LEU A 493 0.83 -2.06 -40.35
N VAL A 494 0.05 -1.67 -39.34
CA VAL A 494 -1.34 -2.12 -39.15
C VAL A 494 -2.38 -1.15 -39.75
N GLY A 495 -1.96 -0.22 -40.60
CA GLY A 495 -2.85 0.62 -41.42
C GLY A 495 -3.41 1.88 -40.76
N TYR A 496 -2.84 2.31 -39.63
CA TYR A 496 -3.21 3.58 -38.98
C TYR A 496 -2.30 4.72 -39.45
N ARG A 497 -2.83 5.94 -39.43
CA ARG A 497 -2.09 7.15 -39.81
C ARG A 497 -1.02 7.54 -38.79
N SER A 498 -1.26 7.24 -37.53
CA SER A 498 -0.39 7.56 -36.40
C SER A 498 -0.64 6.57 -35.27
N PHE A 499 0.30 6.47 -34.33
CA PHE A 499 0.06 5.70 -33.10
C PHE A 499 -1.11 6.26 -32.29
N ALA A 500 -1.29 7.59 -32.31
CA ALA A 500 -2.40 8.23 -31.62
C ALA A 500 -3.77 7.77 -32.14
N ASP A 501 -3.97 7.68 -33.47
CA ASP A 501 -5.23 7.20 -34.04
C ASP A 501 -5.49 5.73 -33.71
N ARG A 502 -4.45 4.91 -33.64
CA ARG A 502 -4.54 3.51 -33.20
C ARG A 502 -4.95 3.40 -31.73
N ALA A 503 -4.34 4.21 -30.86
CA ALA A 503 -4.52 4.10 -29.42
C ALA A 503 -5.95 4.43 -28.95
N VAL A 504 -6.70 5.25 -29.71
CA VAL A 504 -8.00 5.80 -29.28
C VAL A 504 -9.22 5.13 -29.90
N GLN A 505 -9.07 4.23 -30.87
CA GLN A 505 -10.16 3.70 -31.72
C GLN A 505 -11.40 3.15 -30.95
N LYS A 506 -11.21 2.64 -29.73
CA LYS A 506 -12.26 2.03 -28.89
C LYS A 506 -12.64 2.87 -27.66
N LEU A 507 -12.10 4.07 -27.53
CA LEU A 507 -12.43 5.03 -26.49
C LEU A 507 -13.68 5.84 -26.89
N LEU A 508 -14.27 6.57 -25.95
CA LEU A 508 -15.36 7.52 -26.19
C LEU A 508 -14.97 8.55 -27.26
N LEU A 509 -13.77 9.11 -27.14
CA LEU A 509 -13.18 10.01 -28.14
C LEU A 509 -12.37 9.20 -29.16
N ASN A 510 -13.09 8.50 -30.04
CA ASN A 510 -12.55 7.46 -30.91
C ASN A 510 -11.63 7.89 -32.07
N ASN A 511 -11.10 9.11 -32.08
CA ASN A 511 -10.04 9.53 -33.01
C ASN A 511 -9.23 10.69 -32.43
N SER A 512 -7.97 10.84 -32.87
CA SER A 512 -7.04 11.80 -32.30
C SER A 512 -7.48 13.26 -32.47
N SER A 513 -8.22 13.58 -33.55
CA SER A 513 -8.77 14.93 -33.78
C SER A 513 -9.87 15.31 -32.79
N LYS A 514 -10.74 14.37 -32.39
CA LYS A 514 -11.75 14.60 -31.35
C LYS A 514 -11.11 14.83 -29.98
N VAL A 515 -10.05 14.08 -29.67
CA VAL A 515 -9.26 14.29 -28.44
C VAL A 515 -8.61 15.67 -28.44
N GLU A 516 -7.96 16.06 -29.53
CA GLU A 516 -7.37 17.39 -29.66
C GLU A 516 -8.41 18.51 -29.53
N SER A 517 -9.57 18.34 -30.17
CA SER A 517 -10.70 19.28 -30.07
C SER A 517 -11.20 19.41 -28.63
N PHE A 518 -11.37 18.30 -27.91
CA PHE A 518 -11.72 18.29 -26.50
C PHE A 518 -10.68 19.05 -25.65
N LEU A 519 -9.39 18.74 -25.81
CA LEU A 519 -8.31 19.35 -25.02
C LEU A 519 -8.19 20.86 -25.28
N LYS A 520 -8.23 21.29 -26.54
CA LYS A 520 -8.18 22.71 -26.90
C LYS A 520 -9.42 23.46 -26.43
N CYS A 521 -10.61 22.91 -26.65
CA CYS A 521 -11.86 23.51 -26.17
C CYS A 521 -11.86 23.64 -24.64
N THR A 522 -11.36 22.62 -23.92
CA THR A 522 -11.22 22.70 -22.46
C THR A 522 -10.26 23.82 -22.06
N LEU A 523 -9.08 23.88 -22.69
CA LEU A 523 -8.09 24.93 -22.45
C LEU A 523 -8.69 26.33 -22.63
N ASP A 524 -9.37 26.57 -23.76
CA ASP A 524 -10.02 27.85 -24.07
C ASP A 524 -11.03 28.25 -22.98
N THR A 525 -11.80 27.29 -22.46
CA THR A 525 -12.82 27.58 -21.44
C THR A 525 -12.26 27.88 -20.04
N VAL A 526 -11.03 27.46 -19.75
CA VAL A 526 -10.40 27.62 -18.42
C VAL A 526 -9.24 28.61 -18.40
N TYR A 527 -8.80 29.06 -19.58
CA TYR A 527 -7.63 29.92 -19.76
C TYR A 527 -7.64 31.15 -18.86
N ASP A 528 -8.70 31.96 -18.94
CA ASP A 528 -8.81 33.21 -18.18
C ASP A 528 -8.80 32.95 -16.67
N GLN A 529 -9.47 31.89 -16.22
CA GLN A 529 -9.50 31.52 -14.81
C GLN A 529 -8.12 31.06 -14.33
N ALA A 530 -7.41 30.25 -15.11
CA ALA A 530 -6.06 29.81 -14.77
C ALA A 530 -5.06 30.98 -14.69
N MET A 531 -5.19 31.97 -15.57
CA MET A 531 -4.37 33.20 -15.52
C MET A 531 -4.69 34.07 -14.30
N LYS A 532 -5.97 34.18 -13.92
CA LYS A 532 -6.39 34.83 -12.66
C LYS A 532 -5.82 34.10 -11.45
N GLU A 533 -6.04 32.79 -11.35
CA GLU A 533 -5.53 31.94 -10.27
C GLU A 533 -4.01 32.06 -10.11
N ARG A 534 -3.27 32.04 -11.22
CA ARG A 534 -1.81 32.26 -11.24
C ARG A 534 -1.43 33.63 -10.67
N SER A 535 -2.19 34.67 -11.01
CA SER A 535 -1.97 36.02 -10.50
C SER A 535 -2.30 36.14 -9.00
N GLU A 536 -3.30 35.40 -8.52
CA GLU A 536 -3.62 35.29 -7.09
C GLU A 536 -2.50 34.58 -6.32
N LEU A 537 -1.96 33.48 -6.85
CA LEU A 537 -0.82 32.78 -6.25
C LEU A 537 0.43 33.67 -6.15
N ALA A 538 0.64 34.60 -7.09
CA ALA A 538 1.75 35.55 -7.03
C ALA A 538 1.72 36.43 -5.77
N LYS A 539 0.53 36.68 -5.18
CA LYS A 539 0.38 37.44 -3.92
C LYS A 539 1.03 36.74 -2.72
N PHE A 540 1.12 35.41 -2.76
CA PHE A 540 1.78 34.60 -1.72
C PHE A 540 3.32 34.52 -1.91
N GLN A 541 3.86 35.26 -2.89
CA GLN A 541 5.28 35.26 -3.22
C GLN A 541 5.79 36.65 -3.64
N ASP A 542 5.41 37.68 -2.88
CA ASP A 542 5.84 39.08 -3.07
C ASP A 542 5.56 39.64 -4.48
N GLY A 543 4.49 39.18 -5.12
CA GLY A 543 4.09 39.59 -6.46
C GLY A 543 4.87 38.91 -7.59
N ARG A 544 5.82 38.01 -7.28
CA ARG A 544 6.54 37.23 -8.29
C ARG A 544 5.64 36.15 -8.88
N GLN A 545 5.50 36.15 -10.19
CA GLN A 545 4.74 35.14 -10.92
C GLN A 545 5.27 33.73 -10.63
N PRO A 546 4.40 32.78 -10.27
CA PRO A 546 4.82 31.45 -9.90
C PRO A 546 5.23 30.63 -11.14
N TYR A 547 6.20 29.75 -10.93
CA TYR A 547 6.57 28.70 -11.88
C TYR A 547 6.05 27.35 -11.40
N VAL A 548 6.13 26.32 -12.25
CA VAL A 548 5.71 24.94 -11.92
C VAL A 548 6.22 24.42 -10.57
N TRP A 549 7.46 24.76 -10.18
CA TRP A 549 8.03 24.33 -8.90
C TRP A 549 7.48 25.08 -7.69
N ASP A 550 6.83 26.22 -7.91
CA ASP A 550 6.18 26.99 -6.85
C ASP A 550 4.75 26.52 -6.60
N LEU A 551 4.08 25.93 -7.60
CA LEU A 551 2.64 25.63 -7.55
C LEU A 551 2.24 24.71 -6.40
N PRO A 552 2.87 23.54 -6.15
CA PRO A 552 2.40 22.64 -5.09
C PRO A 552 2.44 23.30 -3.70
N TYR A 553 3.53 24.02 -3.40
CA TYR A 553 3.67 24.74 -2.13
C TYR A 553 2.70 25.93 -2.04
N LEU A 554 2.64 26.78 -3.07
CA LEU A 554 1.79 27.98 -3.02
C LEU A 554 0.31 27.64 -3.01
N CYS A 555 -0.14 26.65 -3.80
CA CYS A 555 -1.52 26.17 -3.76
C CYS A 555 -1.85 25.63 -2.37
N TYR A 556 -0.96 24.84 -1.76
CA TYR A 556 -1.15 24.35 -0.40
C TYR A 556 -1.26 25.49 0.61
N THR A 557 -0.30 26.42 0.62
CA THR A 557 -0.30 27.57 1.55
C THR A 557 -1.51 28.48 1.35
N ALA A 558 -1.92 28.72 0.11
CA ALA A 558 -3.08 29.54 -0.19
C ALA A 558 -4.38 28.83 0.21
N LYS A 559 -4.54 27.52 -0.08
CA LYS A 559 -5.67 26.69 0.38
C LYS A 559 -5.75 26.68 1.91
N ASP A 560 -4.63 26.51 2.60
CA ASP A 560 -4.54 26.52 4.06
C ASP A 560 -4.98 27.88 4.64
N ASN A 561 -4.49 28.99 4.10
CA ASN A 561 -4.88 30.34 4.52
C ASN A 561 -6.36 30.66 4.26
N LEU A 562 -6.91 30.21 3.14
CA LEU A 562 -8.31 30.48 2.76
C LEU A 562 -9.30 29.63 3.57
N THR A 563 -8.93 28.39 3.88
CA THR A 563 -9.83 27.44 4.54
C THR A 563 -9.66 27.44 6.07
N GLN A 564 -8.47 27.74 6.57
CA GLN A 564 -8.11 27.70 8.00
C GLN A 564 -8.50 26.37 8.67
N LEU A 565 -8.37 25.27 7.94
CA LEU A 565 -8.70 23.93 8.44
C LEU A 565 -7.56 23.39 9.31
N SER A 566 -7.81 23.23 10.62
CA SER A 566 -6.83 22.64 11.52
C SER A 566 -6.85 21.12 11.45
N PHE A 567 -5.70 20.50 11.14
CA PHE A 567 -5.57 19.04 11.12
C PHE A 567 -6.01 18.40 12.44
N SER A 568 -5.66 18.98 13.58
CA SER A 568 -6.04 18.45 14.90
C SER A 568 -7.56 18.45 15.14
N GLU A 569 -8.30 19.33 14.48
CA GLU A 569 -9.77 19.40 14.57
C GLU A 569 -10.46 18.37 13.68
N LEU A 570 -9.79 17.94 12.59
CA LEU A 570 -10.33 16.96 11.65
C LEU A 570 -10.11 15.51 12.10
N VAL A 571 -8.96 15.22 12.72
CA VAL A 571 -8.55 13.87 13.12
C VAL A 571 -9.65 13.10 13.87
N PRO A 572 -10.37 13.68 14.85
CA PRO A 572 -11.43 12.96 15.56
C PRO A 572 -12.52 12.37 14.65
N PHE A 573 -12.76 12.98 13.49
CA PHE A 573 -13.84 12.60 12.57
C PHE A 573 -13.41 11.63 11.46
N LEU A 574 -12.11 11.38 11.33
CA LEU A 574 -11.52 10.61 10.23
C LEU A 574 -11.02 9.23 10.66
N ASN A 575 -11.57 8.67 11.75
CA ASN A 575 -11.27 7.30 12.16
C ASN A 575 -11.60 6.32 11.02
N ARG A 576 -10.61 5.56 10.57
CA ARG A 576 -10.73 4.71 9.38
C ARG A 576 -11.87 3.69 9.49
N GLN A 577 -11.96 2.98 10.61
CA GLN A 577 -13.00 1.97 10.79
C GLN A 577 -14.40 2.59 10.78
N GLN A 578 -14.58 3.72 11.45
CA GLN A 578 -15.86 4.42 11.48
C GLN A 578 -16.26 4.92 10.08
N VAL A 579 -15.31 5.47 9.31
CA VAL A 579 -15.54 5.91 7.93
C VAL A 579 -15.95 4.73 7.04
N ILE A 580 -15.31 3.57 7.17
CA ILE A 580 -15.68 2.35 6.42
C ILE A 580 -17.10 1.88 6.78
N ASN A 581 -17.45 1.89 8.07
CA ASN A 581 -18.80 1.55 8.52
C ASN A 581 -19.84 2.52 7.95
N ASN A 582 -19.55 3.82 7.98
CA ASN A 582 -20.44 4.84 7.41
C ASN A 582 -20.57 4.74 5.89
N LEU A 583 -19.48 4.41 5.19
CA LEU A 583 -19.49 4.10 3.77
C LEU A 583 -20.42 2.91 3.48
N SER A 584 -20.37 1.84 4.28
CA SER A 584 -21.29 0.69 4.14
C SER A 584 -22.76 1.13 4.22
N ILE A 585 -23.09 2.01 5.17
CA ILE A 585 -24.44 2.59 5.29
C ILE A 585 -24.79 3.44 4.05
N MET A 586 -23.86 4.27 3.57
CA MET A 586 -24.06 5.10 2.39
C MET A 586 -24.33 4.25 1.14
N LEU A 587 -23.56 3.16 0.95
CA LEU A 587 -23.75 2.21 -0.14
C LEU A 587 -25.07 1.45 -0.02
N ASN A 588 -25.59 1.24 1.19
CA ASN A 588 -26.90 0.64 1.37
C ASN A 588 -28.02 1.57 0.87
N TYR A 589 -27.97 2.85 1.23
CA TYR A 589 -28.90 3.85 0.71
C TYR A 589 -28.79 4.05 -0.80
N LEU A 590 -27.57 4.05 -1.35
CA LEU A 590 -27.32 4.28 -2.77
C LEU A 590 -27.67 3.07 -3.65
N TYR A 591 -27.21 1.89 -3.26
CA TYR A 591 -27.13 0.74 -4.15
C TYR A 591 -27.80 -0.52 -3.58
N GLY A 592 -28.30 -0.48 -2.34
CA GLY A 592 -28.82 -1.67 -1.66
C GLY A 592 -27.76 -2.72 -1.41
N VAL A 593 -26.53 -2.28 -1.10
CA VAL A 593 -25.42 -3.17 -0.75
C VAL A 593 -24.76 -2.74 0.55
N GLN A 594 -24.15 -3.69 1.24
CA GLN A 594 -23.41 -3.45 2.48
C GLN A 594 -22.07 -4.16 2.43
N ILE A 595 -21.08 -3.55 3.07
CA ILE A 595 -19.76 -4.12 3.30
C ILE A 595 -19.79 -4.81 4.66
N VAL A 596 -19.45 -6.10 4.68
CA VAL A 596 -19.36 -6.92 5.89
C VAL A 596 -17.95 -7.46 6.01
N GLU A 597 -17.27 -7.13 7.11
CA GLU A 597 -15.96 -7.70 7.41
C GLU A 597 -16.09 -9.20 7.70
N ALA A 598 -15.23 -10.00 7.08
CA ALA A 598 -15.28 -11.46 7.12
C ALA A 598 -13.99 -12.07 7.67
N GLU A 599 -14.13 -13.26 8.22
CA GLU A 599 -13.00 -14.03 8.75
C GLU A 599 -12.04 -14.45 7.63
N ILE A 600 -10.75 -14.41 7.99
CA ILE A 600 -9.64 -14.78 7.14
C ILE A 600 -9.17 -16.17 7.56
N ASN A 601 -9.15 -17.09 6.60
CA ASN A 601 -8.65 -18.43 6.81
C ASN A 601 -7.11 -18.44 6.90
N PRO A 602 -6.51 -19.42 7.60
CA PRO A 602 -5.06 -19.55 7.65
C PRO A 602 -4.41 -19.58 6.26
N GLY A 603 -3.47 -18.68 6.01
CA GLY A 603 -2.75 -18.57 4.73
C GLY A 603 -3.54 -17.92 3.57
N GLU A 604 -4.77 -17.46 3.80
CA GLU A 604 -5.58 -16.78 2.77
C GLU A 604 -5.00 -15.43 2.33
N VAL A 605 -4.27 -14.75 3.22
CA VAL A 605 -3.70 -13.41 2.98
C VAL A 605 -2.18 -13.41 3.15
N TRP A 606 -1.53 -12.45 2.47
CA TRP A 606 -0.07 -12.32 2.45
C TRP A 606 0.51 -11.49 3.61
N HIS A 607 -0.33 -10.84 4.41
CA HIS A 607 0.10 -10.00 5.53
C HIS A 607 -1.02 -9.82 6.56
N ASP A 608 -0.67 -9.77 7.84
CA ASP A 608 -1.61 -9.69 8.97
C ASP A 608 -2.45 -8.40 9.00
N SER A 609 -2.00 -7.36 8.29
CA SER A 609 -2.75 -6.12 8.17
C SER A 609 -3.86 -6.15 7.12
N VAL A 610 -3.96 -7.23 6.33
CA VAL A 610 -4.97 -7.32 5.29
C VAL A 610 -6.32 -7.60 5.92
N THR A 611 -7.35 -6.83 5.55
CA THR A 611 -8.74 -7.09 5.94
C THR A 611 -9.52 -7.65 4.77
N LYS A 612 -10.47 -8.56 5.04
CA LYS A 612 -11.32 -9.19 4.02
C LYS A 612 -12.76 -8.74 4.20
N TRP A 613 -13.38 -8.28 3.13
CA TRP A 613 -14.75 -7.77 3.13
C TRP A 613 -15.61 -8.49 2.10
N LEU A 614 -16.83 -8.84 2.49
CA LEU A 614 -17.88 -9.32 1.60
C LEU A 614 -18.78 -8.14 1.26
N VAL A 615 -19.04 -7.93 -0.03
CA VAL A 615 -20.07 -6.99 -0.46
C VAL A 615 -21.36 -7.78 -0.65
N GLN A 616 -22.38 -7.51 0.16
CA GLN A 616 -23.64 -8.26 0.16
C GLN A 616 -24.80 -7.39 -0.30
N ASN A 617 -25.76 -7.97 -1.00
CA ASN A 617 -27.03 -7.31 -1.29
C ASN A 617 -27.98 -7.33 -0.07
N GLU A 618 -29.13 -6.67 -0.19
CA GLU A 618 -30.19 -6.65 0.84
C GLU A 618 -30.75 -8.04 1.21
N GLN A 619 -30.55 -9.05 0.35
CA GLN A 619 -30.97 -10.44 0.59
C GLN A 619 -29.87 -11.25 1.32
N GLY A 620 -28.74 -10.64 1.66
CA GLY A 620 -27.58 -11.30 2.28
C GLY A 620 -26.72 -12.11 1.30
N SER A 621 -26.99 -12.07 0.00
CA SER A 621 -26.17 -12.75 -1.01
C SER A 621 -24.90 -11.96 -1.30
N THR A 622 -23.75 -12.64 -1.24
CA THR A 622 -22.45 -12.07 -1.58
C THR A 622 -22.33 -11.79 -3.07
N LEU A 623 -22.03 -10.54 -3.41
CA LEU A 623 -21.83 -10.03 -4.76
C LEU A 623 -20.36 -10.05 -5.20
N GLY A 624 -19.44 -10.23 -4.25
CA GLY A 624 -18.00 -10.35 -4.46
C GLY A 624 -17.20 -10.07 -3.18
N VAL A 625 -15.89 -10.20 -3.28
CA VAL A 625 -14.94 -10.11 -2.15
C VAL A 625 -13.90 -9.02 -2.41
N ILE A 626 -13.62 -8.20 -1.39
CA ILE A 626 -12.58 -7.18 -1.41
C ILE A 626 -11.56 -7.51 -0.32
N TYR A 627 -10.28 -7.62 -0.67
CA TYR A 627 -9.18 -7.59 0.31
C TYR A 627 -8.57 -6.19 0.34
N CYS A 628 -8.41 -5.61 1.53
CA CYS A 628 -7.79 -4.29 1.68
C CYS A 628 -6.46 -4.42 2.40
N ASP A 629 -5.40 -3.94 1.77
CA ASP A 629 -4.03 -3.98 2.27
C ASP A 629 -3.53 -2.57 2.59
N TRP A 630 -3.54 -2.24 3.88
CA TRP A 630 -3.37 -0.86 4.36
C TRP A 630 -1.93 -0.39 4.49
N ILE A 631 -1.01 -1.24 4.93
CA ILE A 631 0.27 -0.77 5.48
C ILE A 631 1.33 -0.63 4.39
N ASP A 632 2.08 0.49 4.43
CA ASP A 632 3.25 0.70 3.58
C ASP A 632 4.41 -0.24 3.98
N ARG A 633 5.07 -0.82 2.98
CA ARG A 633 6.21 -1.73 3.17
C ARG A 633 7.10 -1.75 1.93
N ARG A 634 8.37 -2.10 2.13
CA ARG A 634 9.36 -2.18 1.04
C ARG A 634 8.87 -3.11 -0.07
N GLY A 635 8.95 -2.67 -1.32
CA GLY A 635 8.59 -3.45 -2.51
C GLY A 635 7.10 -3.40 -2.87
N LYS A 636 6.22 -2.98 -1.96
CA LYS A 636 4.80 -2.78 -2.25
C LYS A 636 4.61 -1.64 -3.24
N VAL A 637 3.71 -1.75 -4.20
CA VAL A 637 3.32 -0.65 -5.11
C VAL A 637 2.49 0.44 -4.40
N SER A 638 2.15 1.53 -5.10
CA SER A 638 1.34 2.62 -4.58
C SER A 638 -0.14 2.21 -4.37
N ASP A 639 -0.99 3.19 -4.09
CA ASP A 639 -2.44 2.98 -4.01
C ASP A 639 -2.94 2.43 -5.36
N SER A 640 -3.66 1.30 -5.33
CA SER A 640 -4.06 0.57 -6.56
C SER A 640 -5.18 -0.45 -6.32
N HIS A 641 -6.00 -0.67 -7.36
CA HIS A 641 -6.98 -1.75 -7.47
C HIS A 641 -6.46 -2.90 -8.34
N PHE A 642 -6.57 -4.14 -7.84
CA PHE A 642 -6.28 -5.37 -8.59
C PHE A 642 -7.51 -6.26 -8.68
N THR A 643 -7.75 -6.84 -9.85
CA THR A 643 -8.74 -7.91 -10.03
C THR A 643 -8.06 -9.27 -9.97
N ILE A 644 -8.39 -10.07 -8.96
CA ILE A 644 -7.86 -11.43 -8.76
C ILE A 644 -8.71 -12.46 -9.49
N GLN A 645 -10.03 -12.25 -9.45
CA GLN A 645 -11.00 -13.06 -10.17
C GLN A 645 -12.06 -12.14 -10.75
N CYS A 646 -12.34 -12.24 -12.04
CA CYS A 646 -13.41 -11.49 -12.67
C CYS A 646 -14.77 -12.17 -12.47
N GLY A 647 -15.84 -11.39 -12.55
CA GLY A 647 -17.18 -11.93 -12.62
C GLY A 647 -17.50 -12.51 -14.00
N LYS A 648 -18.11 -13.69 -14.06
CA LYS A 648 -18.64 -14.27 -15.30
C LYS A 648 -19.77 -15.24 -15.01
N GLN A 649 -20.62 -15.48 -16.01
CA GLN A 649 -21.57 -16.58 -15.98
C GLN A 649 -20.85 -17.90 -16.26
N LEU A 650 -21.15 -18.94 -15.48
CA LEU A 650 -20.62 -20.28 -15.66
C LEU A 650 -21.58 -21.15 -16.48
N SER A 651 -21.05 -22.23 -17.06
CA SER A 651 -21.81 -23.13 -17.95
C SER A 651 -22.97 -23.85 -17.26
N ASP A 652 -22.93 -23.98 -15.93
CA ASP A 652 -24.00 -24.56 -15.12
C ASP A 652 -25.11 -23.55 -14.76
N GLY A 653 -24.99 -22.30 -15.22
CA GLY A 653 -25.91 -21.22 -14.96
C GLY A 653 -25.62 -20.44 -13.67
N SER A 654 -24.65 -20.87 -12.86
CA SER A 654 -24.20 -20.11 -11.70
C SER A 654 -23.32 -18.91 -12.11
N TYR A 655 -23.02 -18.02 -11.16
CA TYR A 655 -22.21 -16.83 -11.41
C TYR A 655 -20.93 -16.85 -10.56
N GLN A 656 -19.78 -16.79 -11.23
CA GLN A 656 -18.47 -16.63 -10.61
C GLN A 656 -18.40 -15.23 -9.99
N GLN A 657 -18.22 -15.14 -8.67
CA GLN A 657 -18.18 -13.84 -8.01
C GLN A 657 -16.79 -13.18 -8.19
N PRO A 658 -16.74 -11.86 -8.41
CA PRO A 658 -15.48 -11.12 -8.50
C PRO A 658 -14.74 -11.07 -7.16
N VAL A 659 -13.41 -11.12 -7.24
CA VAL A 659 -12.48 -10.99 -6.11
C VAL A 659 -11.46 -9.91 -6.46
N VAL A 660 -11.35 -8.89 -5.62
CA VAL A 660 -10.46 -7.74 -5.85
C VAL A 660 -9.59 -7.43 -4.63
N VAL A 661 -8.48 -6.74 -4.88
CA VAL A 661 -7.57 -6.23 -3.84
C VAL A 661 -7.47 -4.71 -3.98
N LEU A 662 -7.60 -4.01 -2.87
CA LEU A 662 -7.25 -2.59 -2.75
C LEU A 662 -5.95 -2.48 -1.94
N SER A 663 -4.92 -1.92 -2.56
CA SER A 663 -3.62 -1.65 -1.94
C SER A 663 -3.56 -0.17 -1.56
N PHE A 664 -3.10 0.14 -0.34
CA PHE A 664 -2.85 1.50 0.15
C PHE A 664 -1.49 1.61 0.84
N ARG A 665 -0.90 2.81 0.90
CA ARG A 665 0.32 3.07 1.68
C ARG A 665 0.05 3.93 2.92
N CYS A 666 -0.64 3.38 3.90
CA CYS A 666 -0.82 3.99 5.21
C CYS A 666 0.41 3.73 6.12
N ARG A 667 0.82 4.74 6.88
CA ARG A 667 1.97 4.64 7.82
C ARG A 667 1.57 4.18 9.22
N ASP A 668 0.28 4.15 9.53
CA ASP A 668 -0.24 3.78 10.84
C ASP A 668 -0.11 2.27 11.08
N ARG A 669 0.61 1.88 12.14
CA ARG A 669 0.91 0.47 12.48
C ARG A 669 -0.15 -0.22 13.35
N CYS A 670 -1.13 0.52 13.89
CA CYS A 670 -2.13 -0.02 14.82
C CYS A 670 -3.56 0.20 14.28
N SER A 671 -4.34 -0.87 14.17
CA SER A 671 -5.71 -0.86 13.61
C SER A 671 -6.67 0.03 14.40
N ASP A 672 -6.52 0.06 15.72
CA ASP A 672 -7.54 0.61 16.64
C ASP A 672 -7.42 2.13 16.82
N LYS A 673 -6.41 2.76 16.19
CA LYS A 673 -6.15 4.21 16.21
C LYS A 673 -5.69 4.73 14.85
N ALA A 674 -6.17 4.14 13.76
CA ALA A 674 -5.81 4.59 12.43
C ALA A 674 -6.80 5.65 11.92
N TYR A 675 -6.25 6.71 11.34
CA TYR A 675 -7.02 7.85 10.85
C TYR A 675 -6.68 8.13 9.40
N PHE A 676 -7.68 8.44 8.59
CA PHE A 676 -7.44 8.97 7.26
C PHE A 676 -7.00 10.43 7.35
N THR A 677 -6.03 10.82 6.54
CA THR A 677 -5.98 12.20 6.04
C THR A 677 -7.09 12.41 5.00
N LEU A 678 -7.47 13.64 4.69
CA LEU A 678 -8.47 13.91 3.65
C LEU A 678 -8.05 13.31 2.28
N SER A 679 -6.78 13.44 1.91
CA SER A 679 -6.26 12.85 0.67
C SER A 679 -6.32 11.31 0.68
N GLN A 680 -6.05 10.66 1.81
CA GLN A 680 -6.19 9.20 1.90
C GLN A 680 -7.66 8.75 1.84
N LEU A 681 -8.60 9.54 2.37
CA LEU A 681 -10.03 9.27 2.25
C LEU A 681 -10.50 9.41 0.80
N GLU A 682 -10.05 10.45 0.09
CA GLU A 682 -10.31 10.63 -1.33
C GLU A 682 -9.81 9.44 -2.14
N ASN A 683 -8.54 9.06 -1.97
CA ASN A 683 -7.95 7.88 -2.62
C ASN A 683 -8.70 6.59 -2.27
N PHE A 684 -9.09 6.41 -1.00
CA PHE A 684 -9.87 5.25 -0.58
C PHE A 684 -11.22 5.16 -1.30
N LEU A 685 -11.92 6.28 -1.46
CA LEU A 685 -13.19 6.34 -2.19
C LEU A 685 -12.99 6.14 -3.70
N HIS A 686 -11.92 6.68 -4.27
CA HIS A 686 -11.53 6.45 -5.67
C HIS A 686 -11.35 4.95 -5.94
N GLU A 687 -10.51 4.28 -5.15
CA GLU A 687 -10.26 2.83 -5.27
C GLU A 687 -11.52 2.00 -4.99
N MET A 688 -12.36 2.43 -4.05
CA MET A 688 -13.67 1.82 -3.82
C MET A 688 -14.56 1.92 -5.06
N GLY A 689 -14.50 3.01 -5.84
CA GLY A 689 -15.24 3.11 -7.10
C GLY A 689 -14.83 2.04 -8.12
N HIS A 690 -13.54 1.75 -8.25
CA HIS A 690 -13.06 0.63 -9.08
C HIS A 690 -13.51 -0.73 -8.53
N ALA A 691 -13.39 -0.93 -7.21
CA ALA A 691 -13.87 -2.16 -6.57
C ALA A 691 -15.37 -2.36 -6.83
N LEU A 692 -16.21 -1.33 -6.64
CA LEU A 692 -17.64 -1.41 -6.89
C LEU A 692 -17.95 -1.70 -8.36
N HIS A 693 -17.20 -1.13 -9.30
CA HIS A 693 -17.37 -1.44 -10.73
C HIS A 693 -17.10 -2.93 -11.01
N SER A 694 -16.02 -3.49 -10.45
CA SER A 694 -15.72 -4.92 -10.52
C SER A 694 -16.80 -5.78 -9.86
N ILE A 695 -17.25 -5.38 -8.66
CA ILE A 695 -18.24 -6.12 -7.86
C ILE A 695 -19.64 -6.07 -8.48
N PHE A 696 -20.03 -4.96 -9.11
CA PHE A 696 -21.32 -4.81 -9.76
C PHE A 696 -21.40 -5.45 -11.14
N GLY A 697 -20.26 -5.71 -11.80
CA GLY A 697 -20.19 -6.42 -13.08
C GLY A 697 -20.97 -7.74 -13.05
N ARG A 698 -21.96 -7.89 -13.94
CA ARG A 698 -22.80 -9.10 -14.12
C ARG A 698 -22.74 -9.58 -15.57
N THR A 699 -21.53 -9.65 -16.11
CA THR A 699 -21.27 -9.99 -17.50
C THR A 699 -21.30 -11.50 -17.72
N ARG A 700 -21.73 -11.92 -18.91
CA ARG A 700 -21.68 -13.32 -19.35
C ARG A 700 -20.24 -13.81 -19.46
N TYR A 701 -19.36 -12.96 -19.99
CA TYR A 701 -17.96 -13.27 -20.26
C TYR A 701 -17.02 -12.53 -19.30
N GLN A 702 -15.91 -13.17 -18.91
CA GLN A 702 -14.89 -12.51 -18.09
C GLN A 702 -14.18 -11.41 -18.87
N HIS A 703 -13.95 -11.58 -20.17
CA HIS A 703 -13.16 -10.67 -20.99
C HIS A 703 -13.63 -9.20 -20.92
N VAL A 704 -14.90 -9.00 -20.58
CA VAL A 704 -15.57 -7.70 -20.46
C VAL A 704 -16.05 -7.40 -19.04
N SER A 705 -15.58 -8.13 -18.03
CA SER A 705 -16.05 -7.99 -16.65
C SER A 705 -15.52 -6.74 -15.95
N GLY A 706 -16.42 -5.97 -15.33
CA GLY A 706 -16.07 -4.84 -14.47
C GLY A 706 -15.18 -3.81 -15.17
N THR A 707 -13.98 -3.59 -14.63
CA THR A 707 -13.00 -2.63 -15.18
C THR A 707 -12.35 -3.09 -16.49
N ARG A 708 -12.65 -4.28 -17.01
CA ARG A 708 -12.26 -4.71 -18.38
C ARG A 708 -13.18 -4.10 -19.45
N CYS A 709 -13.20 -2.77 -19.47
CA CYS A 709 -13.88 -1.95 -20.45
C CYS A 709 -12.90 -0.90 -20.99
N ALA A 710 -13.36 0.00 -21.87
CA ALA A 710 -12.51 1.07 -22.34
C ALA A 710 -12.06 1.95 -21.15
N THR A 711 -10.78 2.32 -21.16
CA THR A 711 -10.10 2.89 -19.99
C THR A 711 -10.67 4.23 -19.54
N ASP A 712 -11.25 5.00 -20.46
CA ASP A 712 -11.92 6.27 -20.16
C ASP A 712 -13.29 6.09 -19.46
N PHE A 713 -13.89 4.90 -19.51
CA PHE A 713 -15.06 4.55 -18.69
C PHE A 713 -14.68 3.87 -17.39
N ALA A 714 -13.61 3.08 -17.37
CA ALA A 714 -13.13 2.39 -16.16
C ALA A 714 -12.87 3.35 -14.98
N GLU A 715 -12.49 4.59 -15.30
CA GLU A 715 -12.23 5.70 -14.37
C GLU A 715 -13.49 6.49 -13.96
N VAL A 716 -14.63 6.32 -14.64
CA VAL A 716 -15.85 7.10 -14.32
C VAL A 716 -16.41 6.74 -12.93
N PRO A 717 -16.52 5.46 -12.52
CA PRO A 717 -16.99 5.10 -11.18
C PRO A 717 -16.09 5.62 -10.06
N SER A 718 -14.76 5.60 -10.22
CA SER A 718 -13.81 6.10 -9.22
C SER A 718 -13.92 7.62 -9.05
N ASN A 719 -13.90 8.37 -10.16
CA ASN A 719 -14.15 9.82 -10.14
C ASN A 719 -15.53 10.18 -9.56
N LEU A 720 -16.54 9.32 -9.76
CA LEU A 720 -17.88 9.55 -9.20
C LEU A 720 -17.87 9.43 -7.67
N MET A 721 -17.15 8.44 -7.12
CA MET A 721 -16.98 8.26 -5.68
C MET A 721 -16.26 9.45 -5.02
N GLU A 722 -15.32 10.10 -5.70
CA GLU A 722 -14.74 11.37 -5.21
C GLU A 722 -15.78 12.49 -5.11
N ASN A 723 -16.72 12.60 -6.06
CA ASN A 723 -17.78 13.62 -5.97
C ASN A 723 -18.66 13.44 -4.72
N PHE A 724 -18.90 12.19 -4.30
CA PHE A 724 -19.59 11.91 -3.05
C PHE A 724 -18.79 12.37 -1.81
N MET A 725 -17.45 12.35 -1.85
CA MET A 725 -16.64 12.89 -0.76
C MET A 725 -16.87 14.40 -0.57
N TYR A 726 -16.99 15.13 -1.67
CA TYR A 726 -17.06 16.59 -1.67
C TYR A 726 -18.48 17.17 -1.74
N ASN A 727 -19.47 16.38 -1.30
CA ASN A 727 -20.82 16.88 -1.07
C ASN A 727 -21.09 16.96 0.45
N PRO A 728 -21.62 18.10 0.97
CA PRO A 728 -21.79 18.28 2.41
C PRO A 728 -22.61 17.18 3.11
N LYS A 729 -23.68 16.68 2.47
CA LYS A 729 -24.55 15.65 3.07
C LYS A 729 -23.82 14.32 3.23
N THR A 730 -23.08 13.92 2.22
CA THR A 730 -22.38 12.63 2.21
C THR A 730 -21.07 12.70 2.98
N LEU A 731 -20.34 13.83 2.96
CA LEU A 731 -19.18 14.02 3.83
C LEU A 731 -19.57 13.97 5.32
N LEU A 732 -20.65 14.64 5.70
CA LEU A 732 -21.21 14.56 7.06
C LEU A 732 -21.51 13.10 7.43
N MET A 733 -22.17 12.37 6.55
CA MET A 733 -22.51 10.98 6.76
C MET A 733 -21.27 10.09 6.92
N LEU A 734 -20.26 10.26 6.05
CA LEU A 734 -19.01 9.49 6.07
C LEU A 734 -18.19 9.73 7.34
N THR A 735 -18.24 10.95 7.89
CA THR A 735 -17.39 11.39 9.02
C THR A 735 -18.12 11.38 10.38
N LYS A 736 -19.38 10.96 10.42
CA LYS A 736 -20.16 10.88 11.67
C LYS A 736 -19.59 9.84 12.63
N GLN A 737 -19.41 10.22 13.90
CA GLN A 737 -18.85 9.34 14.92
C GLN A 737 -19.92 8.47 15.57
N ALA A 738 -19.47 7.36 16.20
CA ALA A 738 -20.36 6.39 16.85
C ALA A 738 -21.15 6.98 18.03
N ASP A 739 -20.62 8.00 18.71
CA ASP A 739 -21.31 8.74 19.78
C ASP A 739 -22.34 9.76 19.25
N GLY A 740 -22.48 9.86 17.92
CA GLY A 740 -23.35 10.80 17.24
C GLY A 740 -22.72 12.16 16.98
N SER A 741 -21.52 12.44 17.50
CA SER A 741 -20.78 13.67 17.18
C SER A 741 -20.45 13.73 15.70
N SER A 742 -20.40 14.95 15.16
CA SER A 742 -20.20 15.19 13.74
C SER A 742 -19.33 16.42 13.55
N MET A 743 -18.64 16.46 12.41
CA MET A 743 -17.87 17.63 12.03
C MET A 743 -18.79 18.85 11.89
N PRO A 744 -18.38 20.06 12.35
CA PRO A 744 -19.19 21.26 12.18
C PRO A 744 -19.52 21.53 10.71
N ASP A 745 -20.74 22.01 10.43
CA ASP A 745 -21.19 22.29 9.06
C ASP A 745 -20.26 23.26 8.32
N GLU A 746 -19.73 24.28 9.02
CA GLU A 746 -18.77 25.23 8.46
C GLU A 746 -17.47 24.53 8.00
N THR A 747 -16.97 23.58 8.78
CA THR A 747 -15.77 22.79 8.44
C THR A 747 -16.02 21.90 7.24
N ILE A 748 -17.20 21.27 7.16
CA ILE A 748 -17.63 20.47 6.01
C ILE A 748 -17.70 21.34 4.75
N GLU A 749 -18.32 22.51 4.82
CA GLU A 749 -18.37 23.45 3.69
C GLU A 749 -16.98 23.88 3.23
N LYS A 750 -16.06 24.16 4.17
CA LYS A 750 -14.67 24.50 3.86
C LYS A 750 -13.94 23.37 3.14
N ILE A 751 -14.12 22.11 3.57
CA ILE A 751 -13.53 20.94 2.88
C ILE A 751 -14.12 20.79 1.48
N CYS A 752 -15.44 20.91 1.34
CA CYS A 752 -16.10 20.80 0.03
C CYS A 752 -15.64 21.89 -0.94
N ARG A 753 -15.49 23.14 -0.48
CA ARG A 753 -14.99 24.25 -1.31
C ARG A 753 -13.50 24.09 -1.64
N SER A 754 -12.70 23.56 -0.73
CA SER A 754 -11.23 23.46 -0.93
C SER A 754 -10.82 22.59 -2.12
N ARG A 755 -11.67 21.64 -2.54
CA ARG A 755 -11.42 20.74 -3.68
C ARG A 755 -10.99 21.49 -4.93
N ASN A 756 -11.68 22.58 -5.25
CA ASN A 756 -11.59 23.22 -6.57
C ASN A 756 -10.85 24.56 -6.54
N ILE A 757 -10.33 24.97 -5.39
CA ILE A 757 -9.46 26.16 -5.28
C ILE A 757 -8.19 25.89 -6.11
N PHE A 758 -7.83 26.82 -7.00
CA PHE A 758 -6.72 26.67 -7.96
C PHE A 758 -6.88 25.50 -8.95
N GLY A 759 -8.10 25.00 -9.12
CA GLY A 759 -8.38 23.87 -9.99
C GLY A 759 -8.18 24.19 -11.48
N ALA A 760 -8.31 25.46 -11.90
CA ALA A 760 -8.11 25.82 -13.30
C ALA A 760 -6.64 25.65 -13.70
N LEU A 761 -5.70 26.05 -12.85
CA LEU A 761 -4.27 25.93 -13.10
C LEU A 761 -3.81 24.47 -13.11
N GLU A 762 -4.29 23.65 -12.18
CA GLU A 762 -4.06 22.19 -12.16
C GLU A 762 -4.61 21.53 -13.43
N LEU A 763 -5.80 21.94 -13.88
CA LEU A 763 -6.43 21.44 -15.10
C LEU A 763 -5.64 21.85 -16.36
N VAL A 764 -5.16 23.09 -16.47
CA VAL A 764 -4.29 23.52 -17.58
C VAL A 764 -3.03 22.66 -17.65
N GLN A 765 -2.41 22.36 -16.51
CA GLN A 765 -1.23 21.50 -16.47
C GLN A 765 -1.53 20.09 -17.01
N GLN A 766 -2.63 19.46 -16.59
CA GLN A 766 -3.04 18.15 -17.09
C GLN A 766 -3.42 18.16 -18.59
N ILE A 767 -4.05 19.25 -19.07
CA ILE A 767 -4.36 19.43 -20.49
C ILE A 767 -3.08 19.50 -21.32
N LEU A 768 -2.09 20.30 -20.89
CA LEU A 768 -0.85 20.46 -21.65
C LEU A 768 0.01 19.20 -21.65
N MET A 769 0.03 18.44 -20.55
CA MET A 769 0.64 17.11 -20.53
C MET A 769 -0.07 16.13 -21.48
N SER A 770 -1.42 16.15 -21.50
CA SER A 770 -2.23 15.33 -22.42
C SER A 770 -2.03 15.72 -23.89
N LEU A 771 -1.90 17.02 -24.18
CA LEU A 771 -1.60 17.53 -25.52
C LEU A 771 -0.20 17.12 -25.96
N CYS A 772 0.81 17.21 -25.08
CA CYS A 772 2.16 16.72 -25.38
C CYS A 772 2.14 15.22 -25.71
N ASP A 773 1.49 14.41 -24.87
CA ASP A 773 1.35 12.97 -25.11
C ASP A 773 0.68 12.68 -26.47
N LEU A 774 -0.47 13.29 -26.74
CA LEU A 774 -1.18 13.12 -28.01
C LEU A 774 -0.30 13.54 -29.20
N LYS A 775 0.33 14.72 -29.13
CA LYS A 775 1.05 15.33 -30.24
C LYS A 775 2.37 14.61 -30.55
N LEU A 776 3.09 14.15 -29.53
CA LEU A 776 4.27 13.31 -29.71
C LEU A 776 3.92 12.01 -30.44
N HIS A 777 2.79 11.39 -30.12
CA HIS A 777 2.34 10.14 -30.76
C HIS A 777 1.61 10.34 -32.11
N GLN A 778 1.18 11.57 -32.42
CA GLN A 778 0.70 11.96 -33.74
C GLN A 778 1.87 12.16 -34.72
N GLN A 779 2.95 12.82 -34.29
CA GLN A 779 4.12 13.09 -35.14
C GLN A 779 5.14 11.94 -35.17
N GLY A 780 5.24 11.17 -34.08
CA GLY A 780 6.00 9.93 -34.05
C GLY A 780 7.47 10.10 -34.46
N ALA A 781 7.84 9.46 -35.57
CA ALA A 781 9.21 9.43 -36.08
C ALA A 781 9.76 10.80 -36.53
N GLU A 782 8.91 11.80 -36.77
CA GLU A 782 9.31 13.13 -37.24
C GLU A 782 9.88 14.03 -36.12
N ILE A 783 9.75 13.63 -34.85
CA ILE A 783 10.22 14.41 -33.71
C ILE A 783 11.75 14.39 -33.61
N GLU A 784 12.37 15.54 -33.86
CA GLU A 784 13.83 15.70 -33.71
C GLU A 784 14.26 15.90 -32.25
N ASN A 785 13.50 16.68 -31.47
CA ASN A 785 13.81 17.02 -30.08
C ASN A 785 12.51 17.10 -29.27
N THR A 786 12.30 16.15 -28.36
CA THR A 786 11.05 16.08 -27.57
C THR A 786 10.92 17.25 -26.59
N VAL A 787 12.05 17.74 -26.08
CA VAL A 787 12.11 18.83 -25.10
C VAL A 787 11.64 20.14 -25.74
N GLU A 788 12.15 20.47 -26.92
CA GLU A 788 11.74 21.68 -27.65
C GLU A 788 10.30 21.57 -28.15
N PHE A 789 9.93 20.39 -28.65
CA PHE A 789 8.56 20.14 -29.11
C PHE A 789 7.52 20.34 -28.01
N CYS A 790 7.73 19.73 -26.83
CA CYS A 790 6.81 19.93 -25.72
C CYS A 790 6.83 21.40 -25.27
N ARG A 791 8.00 22.06 -25.19
CA ARG A 791 8.10 23.47 -24.77
C ARG A 791 7.32 24.40 -25.71
N SER A 792 7.35 24.17 -27.02
CA SER A 792 6.61 25.00 -27.97
C SER A 792 5.11 24.92 -27.69
N LEU A 793 4.57 23.73 -27.38
CA LEU A 793 3.14 23.57 -27.05
C LEU A 793 2.71 24.38 -25.82
N TYR A 794 3.58 24.50 -24.80
CA TYR A 794 3.32 25.34 -23.63
C TYR A 794 3.43 26.84 -23.96
N SER A 795 4.36 27.21 -24.85
CA SER A 795 4.63 28.59 -25.23
C SER A 795 3.58 29.16 -26.18
N ASP A 796 3.08 28.34 -27.10
CA ASP A 796 2.01 28.70 -28.04
C ASP A 796 0.73 29.16 -27.34
N VAL A 797 0.53 28.75 -26.09
CA VAL A 797 -0.62 29.11 -25.25
C VAL A 797 -0.23 29.97 -24.05
N GLY A 798 0.98 30.53 -23.98
CA GLY A 798 1.38 31.47 -22.92
C GLY A 798 1.60 30.88 -21.51
N PHE A 799 1.85 29.57 -21.42
CA PHE A 799 2.13 28.86 -20.17
C PHE A 799 3.58 28.34 -20.08
N GLU A 800 4.58 29.08 -20.61
CA GLU A 800 6.00 28.66 -20.54
C GLU A 800 6.48 28.42 -19.10
N CYS A 801 5.86 29.09 -18.12
CA CYS A 801 6.18 28.89 -16.70
C CYS A 801 5.91 27.47 -16.20
N LEU A 802 5.05 26.71 -16.90
CA LEU A 802 4.76 25.31 -16.61
C LEU A 802 5.76 24.34 -17.27
N MET A 803 6.53 24.81 -18.26
CA MET A 803 7.63 24.06 -18.88
C MET A 803 8.89 24.94 -19.01
N PRO A 804 9.58 25.21 -17.88
CA PRO A 804 10.73 26.11 -17.86
C PRO A 804 11.89 25.66 -18.74
N GLU A 805 12.75 26.59 -19.13
CA GLU A 805 14.01 26.27 -19.81
C GLU A 805 14.85 25.25 -19.02
N GLN A 806 15.61 24.43 -19.73
CA GLN A 806 16.50 23.42 -19.13
C GLN A 806 15.76 22.37 -18.29
N THR A 807 14.50 22.10 -18.60
CA THR A 807 13.72 21.02 -18.00
C THR A 807 13.12 20.10 -19.04
N ALA A 808 12.86 18.86 -18.66
CA ALA A 808 12.33 17.79 -19.50
C ALA A 808 11.50 16.81 -18.66
N TRP A 809 10.33 17.24 -18.18
CA TRP A 809 9.44 16.40 -17.37
C TRP A 809 9.05 15.10 -18.11
N GLN A 810 8.94 15.17 -19.44
CA GLN A 810 8.56 14.04 -20.28
C GLN A 810 9.59 12.90 -20.25
N HIS A 811 10.86 13.16 -19.89
CA HIS A 811 11.87 12.10 -19.67
C HIS A 811 11.63 11.25 -18.41
N ARG A 812 10.73 11.71 -17.54
CA ARG A 812 10.35 11.02 -16.30
C ARG A 812 8.87 10.63 -16.29
N PHE A 813 8.20 10.75 -17.44
CA PHE A 813 6.78 10.50 -17.52
C PHE A 813 6.47 9.03 -17.82
N SER A 814 6.48 8.21 -16.77
CA SER A 814 6.22 6.77 -16.84
C SER A 814 4.92 6.40 -17.55
N HIS A 815 3.90 7.27 -17.50
CA HIS A 815 2.60 7.10 -18.16
C HIS A 815 2.70 6.89 -19.67
N PHE A 816 3.77 7.32 -20.34
CA PHE A 816 3.96 7.03 -21.76
C PHE A 816 3.96 5.54 -22.05
N ILE A 817 4.33 4.66 -21.11
CA ILE A 817 4.40 3.23 -21.37
C ILE A 817 3.00 2.59 -21.37
N PRO A 818 2.25 2.56 -20.25
CA PRO A 818 0.90 1.97 -20.22
C PRO A 818 -0.18 2.82 -20.91
N TYR A 819 -0.01 4.16 -20.95
CA TYR A 819 -1.01 5.11 -21.42
C TYR A 819 -0.54 6.00 -22.57
N GLY A 820 0.45 5.56 -23.38
CA GLY A 820 0.90 6.34 -24.53
C GLY A 820 -0.25 6.77 -25.45
N SER A 821 -0.34 8.07 -25.73
CA SER A 821 -1.44 8.74 -26.44
C SER A 821 -2.83 8.66 -25.77
N LYS A 822 -2.91 8.19 -24.53
CA LYS A 822 -4.14 7.98 -23.76
C LYS A 822 -4.15 8.76 -22.44
N TYR A 823 -3.20 9.66 -22.16
CA TYR A 823 -3.23 10.40 -20.89
C TYR A 823 -4.48 11.29 -20.72
N HIS A 824 -5.09 11.72 -21.83
CA HIS A 824 -6.34 12.49 -21.85
C HIS A 824 -7.54 11.74 -21.24
N ILE A 825 -7.49 10.41 -21.08
CA ILE A 825 -8.61 9.62 -20.56
C ILE A 825 -9.01 10.04 -19.15
N TYR A 826 -8.05 10.50 -18.33
CA TYR A 826 -8.34 10.97 -16.98
C TYR A 826 -9.25 12.21 -17.01
N LEU A 827 -9.02 13.13 -17.96
CA LEU A 827 -9.85 14.31 -18.15
C LEU A 827 -11.23 13.96 -18.72
N VAL A 828 -11.29 13.01 -19.67
CA VAL A 828 -12.56 12.53 -20.22
C VAL A 828 -13.41 11.85 -19.15
N ALA A 829 -12.81 10.99 -18.33
CA ALA A 829 -13.49 10.30 -17.24
C ALA A 829 -13.99 11.27 -16.17
N LYS A 830 -13.17 12.25 -15.76
CA LYS A 830 -13.55 13.30 -14.83
C LYS A 830 -14.72 14.14 -15.36
N ALA A 831 -14.69 14.49 -16.65
CA ALA A 831 -15.78 15.20 -17.32
C ALA A 831 -17.08 14.37 -17.37
N ALA A 832 -17.01 13.10 -17.78
CA ALA A 832 -18.15 12.20 -17.84
C ALA A 832 -18.76 11.96 -16.45
N SER A 833 -17.91 11.75 -15.44
CA SER A 833 -18.32 11.62 -14.04
C SER A 833 -18.99 12.91 -13.52
N SER A 834 -18.48 14.09 -13.89
CA SER A 834 -19.11 15.37 -13.56
C SER A 834 -20.52 15.50 -14.14
N LEU A 835 -20.70 15.15 -15.42
CA LEU A 835 -22.01 15.19 -16.07
C LEU A 835 -22.99 14.25 -15.36
N LEU A 836 -22.55 13.04 -15.04
CA LEU A 836 -23.35 12.06 -14.33
C LEU A 836 -23.72 12.54 -12.91
N TRP A 837 -22.74 13.07 -12.17
CA TRP A 837 -22.95 13.64 -10.85
C TRP A 837 -24.03 14.72 -10.85
N ARG A 838 -23.90 15.72 -11.73
CA ARG A 838 -24.83 16.86 -11.82
C ARG A 838 -26.25 16.42 -12.16
N GLN A 839 -26.38 15.48 -13.08
CA GLN A 839 -27.69 15.01 -13.52
C GLN A 839 -28.38 14.12 -12.49
N SER A 840 -27.62 13.26 -11.81
CA SER A 840 -28.18 12.13 -11.04
C SER A 840 -28.08 12.30 -9.53
N PHE A 841 -27.05 12.99 -9.01
CA PHE A 841 -26.70 12.94 -7.59
C PHE A 841 -26.51 14.32 -6.93
N GLU A 842 -26.23 15.40 -7.67
CA GLU A 842 -25.93 16.71 -7.07
C GLU A 842 -27.08 17.25 -6.19
N LYS A 843 -28.33 17.12 -6.65
CA LYS A 843 -29.51 17.59 -5.89
C LYS A 843 -29.85 16.69 -4.71
N ASP A 844 -29.71 15.38 -4.92
CA ASP A 844 -30.02 14.34 -3.94
C ASP A 844 -28.96 13.24 -4.04
N PRO A 845 -27.86 13.35 -3.28
CA PRO A 845 -26.74 12.43 -3.45
C PRO A 845 -27.11 11.02 -3.03
N LEU A 846 -28.08 10.81 -2.13
CA LEU A 846 -28.48 9.48 -1.69
C LEU A 846 -29.68 8.92 -2.46
N ASN A 847 -29.90 9.38 -3.70
CA ASN A 847 -31.03 8.95 -4.51
C ASN A 847 -30.91 7.48 -4.95
N ARG A 848 -31.65 6.59 -4.28
CA ARG A 848 -31.66 5.14 -4.54
C ARG A 848 -32.01 4.80 -6.00
N GLN A 849 -32.97 5.49 -6.61
CA GLN A 849 -33.38 5.20 -7.99
C GLN A 849 -32.23 5.46 -8.97
N GLN A 850 -31.50 6.56 -8.79
CA GLN A 850 -30.33 6.86 -9.64
C GLN A 850 -29.16 5.93 -9.32
N GLY A 851 -28.97 5.55 -8.06
CA GLY A 851 -27.97 4.56 -7.67
C GLY A 851 -28.24 3.18 -8.28
N ASP A 852 -29.48 2.68 -8.24
CA ASP A 852 -29.87 1.41 -8.89
C ASP A 852 -29.68 1.47 -10.40
N ARG A 853 -30.01 2.60 -11.05
CA ARG A 853 -29.75 2.83 -12.47
C ARG A 853 -28.26 2.79 -12.78
N TRP A 854 -27.43 3.48 -11.99
CA TRP A 854 -25.99 3.50 -12.20
C TRP A 854 -25.34 2.13 -11.96
N ARG A 855 -25.79 1.41 -10.91
CA ARG A 855 -25.37 0.03 -10.65
C ARG A 855 -25.72 -0.90 -11.80
N ARG A 856 -26.91 -0.77 -12.40
CA ARG A 856 -27.30 -1.53 -13.60
C ARG A 856 -26.37 -1.22 -14.78
N LEU A 857 -26.03 0.04 -15.01
CA LEU A 857 -25.11 0.41 -16.09
C LEU A 857 -23.71 -0.18 -15.89
N GLN A 858 -23.18 -0.12 -14.66
CA GLN A 858 -21.92 -0.77 -14.29
C GLN A 858 -21.97 -2.30 -14.48
N SER A 859 -23.15 -2.92 -14.34
CA SER A 859 -23.27 -4.38 -14.47
C SER A 859 -22.94 -4.91 -15.85
N PHE A 860 -23.01 -4.06 -16.89
CA PHE A 860 -22.62 -4.44 -18.25
C PHE A 860 -21.10 -4.47 -18.45
N GLY A 861 -20.30 -3.84 -17.59
CA GLY A 861 -18.86 -3.72 -17.78
C GLY A 861 -18.51 -3.29 -19.21
N GLY A 862 -17.72 -4.10 -19.91
CA GLY A 862 -17.34 -3.95 -21.31
C GLY A 862 -18.29 -4.56 -22.34
N GLU A 863 -19.45 -5.14 -21.96
CA GLU A 863 -20.46 -5.72 -22.88
C GLU A 863 -21.20 -4.68 -23.71
N ARG A 864 -21.14 -3.40 -23.33
CA ARG A 864 -21.79 -2.28 -24.05
C ARG A 864 -20.84 -1.12 -24.23
N SER A 865 -21.01 -0.35 -25.31
CA SER A 865 -19.99 0.65 -25.66
C SER A 865 -20.05 1.78 -24.65
N VAL A 866 -18.92 2.46 -24.42
CA VAL A 866 -18.91 3.59 -23.49
C VAL A 866 -19.90 4.67 -23.92
N ALA A 867 -20.02 4.89 -25.23
CA ALA A 867 -20.99 5.81 -25.80
C ALA A 867 -22.42 5.41 -25.42
N ASP A 868 -22.80 4.14 -25.60
CA ASP A 868 -24.16 3.67 -25.27
C ASP A 868 -24.45 3.74 -23.76
N LEU A 869 -23.46 3.38 -22.93
CA LEU A 869 -23.60 3.40 -21.48
C LEU A 869 -23.76 4.83 -20.95
N LEU A 870 -22.97 5.77 -21.48
CA LEU A 870 -23.08 7.18 -21.10
C LEU A 870 -24.32 7.84 -21.68
N GLU A 871 -24.71 7.53 -22.92
CA GLU A 871 -25.97 8.00 -23.50
C GLU A 871 -27.16 7.49 -22.70
N GLU A 872 -27.17 6.21 -22.28
CA GLU A 872 -28.23 5.70 -21.41
C GLU A 872 -28.19 6.35 -20.03
N ALA A 873 -27.01 6.66 -19.48
CA ALA A 873 -26.90 7.34 -18.19
C ALA A 873 -27.45 8.77 -18.25
N LEU A 874 -27.05 9.52 -19.28
CA LEU A 874 -27.28 10.96 -19.40
C LEU A 874 -28.55 11.30 -20.20
N GLY A 875 -29.06 10.37 -21.00
CA GLY A 875 -30.18 10.58 -21.91
C GLY A 875 -29.82 11.32 -23.22
N TYR A 876 -28.54 11.47 -23.53
CA TYR A 876 -28.04 12.08 -24.77
C TYR A 876 -26.59 11.68 -25.07
N CYS A 877 -26.21 11.70 -26.35
CA CYS A 877 -24.81 11.51 -26.79
C CYS A 877 -23.94 12.70 -26.38
N VAL A 878 -22.84 12.43 -25.67
CA VAL A 878 -21.93 13.48 -25.19
C VAL A 878 -20.97 13.93 -26.29
N SER A 879 -20.88 15.24 -26.52
CA SER A 879 -19.91 15.85 -27.43
C SER A 879 -18.59 16.23 -26.72
N PRO A 880 -17.48 16.41 -27.47
CA PRO A 880 -16.24 16.97 -26.92
C PRO A 880 -16.43 18.30 -26.19
N SER A 881 -17.28 19.20 -26.71
CA SER A 881 -17.55 20.50 -26.07
C SER A 881 -18.34 20.37 -24.77
N GLN A 882 -19.27 19.41 -24.68
CA GLN A 882 -20.00 19.15 -23.44
C GLN A 882 -19.08 18.60 -22.35
N LEU A 883 -18.13 17.71 -22.70
CA LEU A 883 -17.09 17.25 -21.77
C LEU A 883 -16.21 18.42 -21.29
N ALA A 884 -15.78 19.29 -22.22
CA ALA A 884 -14.97 20.46 -21.88
C ALA A 884 -15.70 21.40 -20.90
N HIS A 885 -16.96 21.73 -21.19
CA HIS A 885 -17.77 22.57 -20.30
C HIS A 885 -18.03 21.91 -18.95
N ALA A 886 -18.17 20.58 -18.88
CA ALA A 886 -18.35 19.86 -17.62
C ALA A 886 -17.17 20.11 -16.66
N LEU A 887 -15.93 20.07 -17.16
CA LEU A 887 -14.74 20.35 -16.36
C LEU A 887 -14.71 21.81 -15.88
N ARG A 888 -15.03 22.78 -16.74
CA ARG A 888 -15.10 24.19 -16.33
C ARG A 888 -16.13 24.43 -15.22
N HIS A 889 -17.25 23.74 -15.25
CA HIS A 889 -18.30 23.86 -14.23
C HIS A 889 -17.91 23.30 -12.87
N GLN A 890 -16.92 22.41 -12.80
CA GLN A 890 -16.42 21.92 -11.51
C GLN A 890 -15.50 22.93 -10.82
N LEU A 891 -14.95 23.89 -11.57
CA LEU A 891 -13.98 24.83 -11.02
C LEU A 891 -14.64 25.84 -10.08
N ASP A 892 -13.88 26.23 -9.06
CA ASP A 892 -14.31 27.25 -8.12
C ASP A 892 -14.25 28.65 -8.77
N ASP A 893 -15.28 29.45 -8.51
CA ASP A 893 -15.35 30.86 -8.91
C ASP A 893 -14.93 31.80 -7.77
N THR A 894 -14.28 31.30 -6.70
CA THR A 894 -13.80 32.10 -5.56
C THR A 894 -12.98 33.34 -5.95
N PHE A 895 -12.30 33.32 -7.10
CA PHE A 895 -11.50 34.45 -7.60
C PHE A 895 -12.10 35.13 -8.85
N SER A 896 -13.37 34.82 -9.19
CA SER A 896 -14.03 35.23 -10.43
C SER A 896 -14.47 36.69 -10.45
#